data_AF-A0A815NRK7-F1
#
_entry.id   AF-A0A815NRK7-F1
#
_cell.length_a   1.000
_cell.length_b   1.000
_cell.length_c   1.000
_cell.angle_alpha   90.00
_cell.angle_beta   90.00
_cell.angle_gamma   90.00
#
_symmetry.space_group_name_H-M   'P 1'
#
loop_
_entity.id
_entity.type
_entity.pdbx_description
1 polymer ?
#
loop_
_entity_poly.entity_id
_entity_poly.type
_entity_poly.pdbx_seq_one_letter_code
_entity_poly.pdbx_strand_id
1 'polypeptide(L)'
;MFNFHDDNVIFEPQQMYDLRTPYEKPRKKTRNVRTQTKDVTMFSNELRGMDSQTFIIDIDDKRLDKSLYTIENDGEPYTTKTTADNPPPTDLDPLIEYAEEPLLSLEEACAPLDSILHNLSFYVQMALDETPKEPPDDLTIDESAAIRLYSIEWSAPHRSLYYMLNYTLKTCPRSELQPYFKYMKLFLSALVKLPCVPPLTVWRGVTKNLSAEFPPGTPVTWWAFSSCTTELTVLENNMYLGNEGSRTLFSVEVFNGRTIRAHSHFVTEEEILLLPGTHMIVQSLFSPAPDLHIIHLKQVIPEVTLLEPPFEGAHIYPKIKRSWYRKKRYNIPICLLALLVVGAIILGCVLGLRSTTKTPAYVCMEPYITSSSFTTGSSPSYLVVADFNNDTNSDVAVLTQDTYPLYVLFGNSGGTFPTEITFVTGISPYCVAAADLNKDNITDLIIANQDDNALSVLLANSDGSFGIQTRFQVGVSVGSVAAADVNNDQILDLVATDLKENTVSVLLGLGDGTFSDRTFYPTGNRPRSVATGDLNNDSIIDLSIVNQNDGTISILLGNGNATFQDQVIYHVDPNADNSITRDFNYDGILDLAVSNHGTDNIGILIGNGDGTFQDQYRFNTQSGPNSMNAADFNNDGILDLAVPNMYSDTFCVLFGNLNGTFQDCVPYPAGATPSGIAFGDFNHDNYTDIVVTNYNDRSVSVLLNRGNGTFQPQTKYAVGSGARAVVSFDVNLDNHLDLVIICLSDTKNYILLGSGNGLFEGRIPYAMEQNHQFMTSSDINNDKMLDLILIYNNNMLRILYGSADGTLGNQIDYSLPFNATFVLTADFNNDSNLDLALTNQYNNSITILLAGKNHTFNTDNTFQFPVGNQPTSLTTGYFNDDNILDLAVSNYYGKNVSVLFGEGNGTFQSHTMYKTGPNPYSIISIDFNNDHYMDLVTANQGENTVSVLYGNQNGTFQTLMKFKVGTGPTTLLSGDFNRDDKIDIVVVNQGANDITILFGNGTTSLLFQETYATHVWPSALASADFNKDNKIDLVVTNKNSGDMTIFLNACL
;
A
#
# COMPACT_ATOMS: atom_id res chain seq x y z
N MET A 1 1.67 -30.72 38.73
CA MET A 1 2.01 -31.37 40.01
C MET A 1 2.86 -30.41 40.84
N PHE A 2 3.08 -30.70 42.13
CA PHE A 2 3.92 -29.93 43.08
C PHE A 2 5.34 -29.63 42.54
N ASN A 3 6.11 -28.64 43.02
CA ASN A 3 6.01 -27.95 44.34
C ASN A 3 6.64 -26.52 44.37
N PHE A 4 6.28 -25.73 45.38
CA PHE A 4 7.01 -24.52 45.83
C PHE A 4 8.24 -24.88 46.69
N HIS A 5 9.14 -23.92 46.93
CA HIS A 5 9.60 -23.59 48.30
C HIS A 5 10.15 -22.15 48.42
N ASP A 6 10.01 -21.61 49.62
CA ASP A 6 10.25 -20.22 50.04
C ASP A 6 11.72 -19.95 50.48
N ASP A 7 12.11 -18.69 50.72
CA ASP A 7 12.05 -18.12 52.08
C ASP A 7 12.32 -16.59 52.14
N ASN A 8 12.15 -16.01 53.33
CA ASN A 8 12.00 -14.58 53.62
C ASN A 8 13.29 -13.91 54.16
N VAL A 9 13.37 -12.57 54.15
CA VAL A 9 13.59 -11.71 55.34
C VAL A 9 13.58 -10.20 54.99
N ILE A 10 13.12 -9.37 55.93
CA ILE A 10 12.89 -7.92 55.81
C ILE A 10 14.00 -7.12 56.53
N PHE A 11 14.39 -5.93 56.04
CA PHE A 11 14.78 -4.79 56.89
C PHE A 11 14.70 -3.42 56.16
N GLU A 12 13.96 -2.47 56.75
CA GLU A 12 14.03 -1.02 56.48
C GLU A 12 14.65 -0.27 57.71
N PRO A 13 14.59 1.07 57.85
CA PRO A 13 15.43 2.06 57.17
C PRO A 13 16.15 3.01 58.17
N GLN A 14 17.04 3.89 57.71
CA GLN A 14 17.47 5.07 58.49
C GLN A 14 17.61 6.34 57.64
N GLN A 15 17.46 7.50 58.30
CA GLN A 15 17.23 8.82 57.68
C GLN A 15 18.43 9.78 57.81
N MET A 16 18.50 10.73 56.86
CA MET A 16 18.97 12.13 56.97
C MET A 16 20.33 12.45 57.63
N TYR A 17 21.10 13.34 56.96
CA TYR A 17 21.22 14.74 57.42
C TYR A 17 21.59 15.69 56.27
N ASP A 18 21.02 16.90 56.26
CA ASP A 18 21.38 18.06 55.43
C ASP A 18 22.61 18.80 56.01
N LEU A 19 23.27 19.69 55.22
CA LEU A 19 23.64 21.07 55.62
C LEU A 19 24.56 21.82 54.60
N ARG A 20 23.94 22.69 53.76
CA ARG A 20 24.39 24.06 53.36
C ARG A 20 25.58 24.33 52.39
N THR A 21 25.46 25.50 51.74
CA THR A 21 26.33 26.23 50.77
C THR A 21 27.07 27.41 51.49
N PRO A 22 27.69 28.47 50.88
CA PRO A 22 27.88 28.92 49.47
C PRO A 22 29.30 29.52 49.12
N TYR A 23 29.38 30.52 48.21
CA TYR A 23 30.54 31.31 47.65
C TYR A 23 31.34 30.68 46.48
N GLU A 24 31.81 31.41 45.44
CA GLU A 24 31.42 32.72 44.85
C GLU A 24 31.99 32.88 43.40
N LYS A 25 31.68 33.98 42.68
CA LYS A 25 32.19 34.28 41.31
C LYS A 25 33.39 35.26 41.33
N PRO A 26 34.14 35.40 40.23
CA PRO A 26 34.02 36.67 39.50
C PRO A 26 33.99 36.57 37.95
N ARG A 27 33.54 37.65 37.30
CA ARG A 27 33.35 37.81 35.84
C ARG A 27 34.63 38.20 35.09
N LYS A 28 34.63 38.01 33.76
CA LYS A 28 35.09 39.04 32.79
C LYS A 28 34.18 39.12 31.56
N LYS A 29 34.18 40.30 30.91
CA LYS A 29 33.51 40.59 29.62
C LYS A 29 34.53 40.31 28.49
N THR A 30 34.25 40.32 27.18
CA THR A 30 33.19 40.93 26.32
C THR A 30 33.18 40.10 25.00
N ARG A 31 32.28 40.22 24.01
CA ARG A 31 31.79 41.41 23.29
C ARG A 31 30.64 40.99 22.38
N ASN A 32 29.56 41.76 22.27
CA ASN A 32 28.49 41.47 21.31
C ASN A 32 28.95 41.82 19.88
N VAL A 33 28.66 40.94 18.92
CA VAL A 33 28.41 41.29 17.52
C VAL A 33 26.92 41.02 17.29
N ARG A 34 26.25 41.90 16.54
CA ARG A 34 24.81 41.82 16.25
C ARG A 34 24.62 41.97 14.74
N THR A 35 24.86 40.88 14.02
CA THR A 35 24.46 40.73 12.62
C THR A 35 22.93 40.65 12.53
N GLN A 36 22.38 41.04 11.39
CA GLN A 36 20.94 41.23 11.21
C GLN A 36 20.34 40.02 10.46
N THR A 37 19.76 39.07 11.17
CA THR A 37 18.73 38.19 10.61
C THR A 37 17.48 39.03 10.39
N LYS A 38 17.16 39.32 9.12
CA LYS A 38 15.98 40.10 8.76
C LYS A 38 15.30 39.71 7.44
N ASP A 39 16.03 39.06 6.54
CA ASP A 39 15.57 38.79 5.17
C ASP A 39 14.78 37.48 5.05
N VAL A 40 14.90 36.57 6.03
CA VAL A 40 14.24 35.25 6.02
C VAL A 40 12.81 35.29 6.60
N THR A 41 12.48 36.31 7.41
CA THR A 41 11.17 36.44 8.07
C THR A 41 10.00 36.82 7.13
N MET A 42 10.24 36.95 5.82
CA MET A 42 9.15 37.14 4.84
C MET A 42 8.46 35.82 4.48
N PHE A 43 9.22 34.72 4.38
CA PHE A 43 8.73 33.41 3.92
C PHE A 43 7.57 32.88 4.78
N SER A 44 7.65 33.07 6.11
CA SER A 44 6.62 32.66 7.08
C SER A 44 5.38 33.57 7.12
N ASN A 45 5.39 34.73 6.44
CA ASN A 45 4.27 35.66 6.42
C ASN A 45 3.44 35.57 5.14
N GLU A 46 4.07 35.35 3.97
CA GLU A 46 3.34 35.19 2.70
C GLU A 46 2.58 33.85 2.65
N LEU A 47 3.09 32.80 3.30
CA LEU A 47 2.38 31.53 3.56
C LEU A 47 1.08 31.67 4.39
N ARG A 48 0.85 32.83 5.03
CA ARG A 48 -0.31 33.07 5.93
C ARG A 48 -1.35 34.04 5.35
N GLY A 49 -1.27 34.39 4.06
CA GLY A 49 -2.10 35.44 3.47
C GLY A 49 -2.42 35.25 1.99
N MET A 50 -3.20 34.22 1.64
CA MET A 50 -3.81 34.07 0.31
C MET A 50 -5.33 33.94 0.42
N ASP A 51 -6.04 34.76 -0.35
CA ASP A 51 -7.49 34.77 -0.46
C ASP A 51 -7.87 34.74 -1.95
N SER A 52 -8.82 33.87 -2.33
CA SER A 52 -9.35 33.63 -3.68
C SER A 52 -8.41 33.00 -4.75
N GLN A 53 -8.93 31.93 -5.36
CA GLN A 53 -8.55 31.27 -6.64
C GLN A 53 -7.18 31.67 -7.25
N THR A 54 -6.10 31.21 -6.63
CA THR A 54 -4.74 31.29 -7.19
C THR A 54 -4.22 29.89 -7.42
N PHE A 55 -3.90 29.53 -8.67
CA PHE A 55 -3.37 28.21 -8.99
C PHE A 55 -1.87 28.18 -8.68
N ILE A 56 -1.43 27.20 -7.91
CA ILE A 56 -0.01 26.91 -7.75
C ILE A 56 0.46 26.22 -9.02
N ILE A 57 1.54 26.74 -9.62
CA ILE A 57 2.32 25.97 -10.58
C ILE A 57 3.48 25.33 -9.82
N ASP A 58 3.30 24.03 -9.61
CA ASP A 58 4.38 23.08 -9.43
C ASP A 58 4.47 22.25 -10.72
N ILE A 59 5.52 22.49 -11.51
CA ILE A 59 5.72 21.78 -12.77
C ILE A 59 6.46 20.48 -12.46
N ASP A 60 5.69 19.41 -12.28
CA ASP A 60 5.77 18.11 -12.97
C ASP A 60 4.54 17.21 -12.59
N ASP A 61 3.73 17.65 -11.60
CA ASP A 61 2.31 17.30 -11.30
C ASP A 61 1.89 15.88 -10.85
N LYS A 62 1.46 15.79 -9.57
CA LYS A 62 0.23 15.10 -9.14
C LYS A 62 -0.48 15.84 -7.97
N ARG A 63 -1.17 16.98 -8.19
CA ARG A 63 -2.39 17.42 -7.43
C ARG A 63 -2.81 18.88 -7.69
N LEU A 64 -4.13 19.07 -7.89
CA LEU A 64 -4.84 20.36 -7.75
C LEU A 64 -5.58 20.42 -6.41
N ASP A 65 -5.23 21.38 -5.54
CA ASP A 65 -6.08 21.73 -4.38
C ASP A 65 -7.23 22.66 -4.81
N LYS A 66 -8.47 22.26 -4.51
CA LYS A 66 -9.71 23.02 -4.74
C LYS A 66 -10.47 23.32 -3.44
N SER A 67 -9.76 23.63 -2.36
CA SER A 67 -10.35 24.00 -1.06
C SER A 67 -11.15 25.31 -1.11
N LEU A 68 -12.46 25.19 -1.38
CA LEU A 68 -13.45 26.25 -1.27
C LEU A 68 -13.73 26.62 0.20
N TYR A 69 -13.03 27.61 0.73
CA TYR A 69 -13.31 28.17 2.06
C TYR A 69 -14.41 29.24 2.02
N THR A 70 -15.67 28.83 2.12
CA THR A 70 -16.78 29.72 2.51
C THR A 70 -16.86 29.83 4.03
N ILE A 71 -16.46 30.98 4.59
CA ILE A 71 -16.61 31.26 6.03
C ILE A 71 -17.95 31.96 6.28
N GLU A 72 -18.96 31.19 6.68
CA GLU A 72 -20.16 31.79 7.29
C GLU A 72 -19.87 32.30 8.71
N ASN A 73 -20.52 33.40 9.08
CA ASN A 73 -20.09 34.28 10.17
C ASN A 73 -21.22 34.65 11.14
N ASP A 74 -21.81 33.65 11.79
CA ASP A 74 -22.71 33.86 12.93
C ASP A 74 -21.95 33.70 14.26
N GLY A 75 -22.35 34.47 15.28
CA GLY A 75 -21.73 34.42 16.61
C GLY A 75 -22.56 35.10 17.70
N GLU A 76 -22.37 34.65 18.93
CA GLU A 76 -22.89 35.22 20.18
C GLU A 76 -21.79 35.11 21.27
N PRO A 77 -21.66 36.06 22.22
CA PRO A 77 -20.48 36.14 23.08
C PRO A 77 -20.73 35.65 24.52
N TYR A 78 -20.12 34.52 24.90
CA TYR A 78 -20.01 34.15 26.32
C TYR A 78 -18.90 34.92 27.04
N THR A 79 -19.14 35.24 28.32
CA THR A 79 -18.29 36.17 29.09
C THR A 79 -17.85 35.58 30.44
N THR A 80 -16.62 35.93 30.83
CA THR A 80 -15.95 35.58 32.11
C THR A 80 -15.56 34.07 32.22
N LYS A 81 -14.52 33.69 32.98
CA LYS A 81 -13.72 34.41 34.00
C LYS A 81 -12.22 34.21 33.79
N THR A 82 -11.45 35.17 34.31
CA THR A 82 -10.02 35.00 34.58
C THR A 82 -9.79 34.11 35.81
N THR A 83 -8.99 33.05 35.65
CA THR A 83 -8.12 32.53 36.70
C THR A 83 -6.71 32.44 36.11
N ALA A 84 -5.75 33.14 36.72
CA ALA A 84 -4.35 33.02 36.34
C ALA A 84 -3.76 31.74 36.95
N ASP A 85 -2.98 31.01 36.16
CA ASP A 85 -1.69 30.41 36.51
C ASP A 85 -1.34 29.28 35.51
N ASN A 86 -0.93 29.70 34.31
CA ASN A 86 -0.02 28.99 33.41
C ASN A 86 0.49 29.99 32.36
N PRO A 87 1.76 29.94 31.94
CA PRO A 87 2.20 30.62 30.72
C PRO A 87 1.58 29.91 29.50
N PRO A 88 1.29 30.62 28.39
CA PRO A 88 0.97 29.96 27.13
C PRO A 88 2.20 29.18 26.62
N PRO A 89 2.01 28.06 25.89
CA PRO A 89 3.09 27.46 25.12
C PRO A 89 3.69 28.48 24.16
N THR A 90 5.01 28.55 24.08
CA THR A 90 5.72 29.39 23.11
C THR A 90 6.23 28.55 21.96
N ASP A 91 5.34 27.76 21.38
CA ASP A 91 5.60 27.03 20.14
C ASP A 91 5.56 28.03 18.99
N LEU A 92 6.75 28.47 18.60
CA LEU A 92 6.94 29.19 17.36
C LEU A 92 6.83 28.20 16.20
N ASP A 93 6.22 28.67 15.10
CA ASP A 93 6.16 27.94 13.83
C ASP A 93 7.59 27.47 13.44
N PRO A 94 7.84 26.16 13.17
CA PRO A 94 9.18 25.65 12.93
C PRO A 94 9.94 26.41 11.83
N LEU A 95 9.22 26.90 10.80
CA LEU A 95 9.79 27.72 9.74
C LEU A 95 10.42 29.03 10.25
N ILE A 96 9.97 29.55 11.40
CA ILE A 96 10.55 30.74 12.05
C ILE A 96 11.86 30.39 12.77
N GLU A 97 11.96 29.22 13.40
CA GLU A 97 13.21 28.77 14.04
C GLU A 97 14.31 28.54 12.99
N TYR A 98 14.01 27.78 11.93
CA TYR A 98 14.89 27.62 10.78
C TYR A 98 15.16 28.97 10.06
N ALA A 99 14.26 29.95 10.12
CA ALA A 99 14.52 31.28 9.56
C ALA A 99 15.57 32.08 10.36
N GLU A 100 15.56 32.02 11.69
CA GLU A 100 16.47 32.78 12.55
C GLU A 100 17.86 32.13 12.77
N GLU A 101 18.06 30.86 12.41
CA GLU A 101 19.39 30.22 12.34
C GLU A 101 20.39 31.02 11.44
N PRO A 102 21.71 30.95 11.67
CA PRO A 102 22.69 31.45 10.71
C PRO A 102 22.64 30.68 9.39
N LEU A 103 23.24 31.25 8.32
CA LEU A 103 23.61 30.44 7.15
C LEU A 103 24.77 29.51 7.55
N LEU A 104 24.65 28.25 7.15
CA LEU A 104 25.62 27.18 7.40
C LEU A 104 26.55 27.02 6.20
N SER A 105 27.66 26.27 6.37
CA SER A 105 28.43 25.77 5.22
C SER A 105 27.62 24.75 4.40
N LEU A 106 28.05 24.44 3.17
CA LEU A 106 27.34 23.45 2.35
C LEU A 106 27.33 22.06 3.03
N GLU A 107 28.44 21.65 3.64
CA GLU A 107 28.55 20.41 4.41
C GLU A 107 27.53 20.35 5.55
N GLU A 108 27.48 21.40 6.39
CA GLU A 108 26.52 21.50 7.51
C GLU A 108 25.06 21.65 7.06
N ALA A 109 24.83 22.22 5.87
CA ALA A 109 23.49 22.40 5.29
C ALA A 109 22.96 21.11 4.63
N CYS A 110 23.85 20.26 4.12
CA CYS A 110 23.56 18.96 3.51
C CYS A 110 23.59 17.79 4.51
N ALA A 111 24.22 17.93 5.68
CA ALA A 111 24.28 16.88 6.71
C ALA A 111 22.92 16.25 7.12
N PRO A 112 21.77 16.97 7.15
CA PRO A 112 20.46 16.35 7.39
C PRO A 112 19.96 15.46 6.23
N LEU A 113 20.61 15.51 5.07
CA LEU A 113 20.24 14.81 3.85
C LEU A 113 21.15 13.61 3.54
N ASP A 114 22.27 13.41 4.26
CA ASP A 114 23.15 12.24 4.05
C ASP A 114 22.44 10.89 4.33
N SER A 115 21.33 10.89 5.07
CA SER A 115 20.44 9.72 5.28
C SER A 115 19.35 9.55 4.21
N ILE A 116 19.16 10.54 3.34
CA ILE A 116 18.11 10.56 2.29
C ILE A 116 18.73 10.40 0.90
N LEU A 117 19.99 10.84 0.72
CA LEU A 117 20.66 10.95 -0.56
C LEU A 117 21.96 10.14 -0.57
N HIS A 118 21.91 8.97 -1.19
CA HIS A 118 23.07 8.09 -1.29
C HIS A 118 24.26 8.79 -1.98
N ASN A 119 25.46 8.63 -1.41
CA ASN A 119 26.70 9.31 -1.81
C ASN A 119 26.67 10.86 -1.77
N LEU A 120 25.70 11.52 -1.12
CA LEU A 120 25.61 12.99 -1.10
C LEU A 120 26.93 13.69 -0.73
N SER A 121 27.58 13.24 0.36
CA SER A 121 28.91 13.73 0.78
C SER A 121 29.98 13.76 -0.33
N PHE A 122 29.98 12.81 -1.29
CA PHE A 122 30.89 12.83 -2.44
C PHE A 122 30.54 13.98 -3.41
N TYR A 123 29.26 14.16 -3.71
CA TYR A 123 28.79 15.19 -4.63
C TYR A 123 28.86 16.60 -4.02
N VAL A 124 28.69 16.73 -2.70
CA VAL A 124 28.97 17.95 -1.92
C VAL A 124 30.45 18.35 -2.08
N GLN A 125 31.38 17.42 -1.88
CA GLN A 125 32.81 17.69 -2.09
C GLN A 125 33.12 18.04 -3.55
N MET A 126 32.51 17.36 -4.52
CA MET A 126 32.69 17.67 -5.94
C MET A 126 32.18 19.07 -6.29
N ALA A 127 31.02 19.47 -5.75
CA ALA A 127 30.47 20.81 -5.93
C ALA A 127 31.33 21.91 -5.29
N LEU A 128 31.99 21.62 -4.16
CA LEU A 128 32.96 22.53 -3.52
C LEU A 128 34.28 22.62 -4.30
N ASP A 129 34.82 21.49 -4.75
CA ASP A 129 36.09 21.41 -5.48
C ASP A 129 36.02 22.04 -6.89
N GLU A 130 34.87 21.93 -7.57
CA GLU A 130 34.60 22.59 -8.85
C GLU A 130 34.29 24.09 -8.70
N THR A 131 33.87 24.56 -7.53
CA THR A 131 33.48 25.95 -7.32
C THR A 131 34.71 26.88 -7.24
N PRO A 132 34.75 27.98 -8.01
CA PRO A 132 35.86 28.93 -7.93
C PRO A 132 36.03 29.53 -6.53
N LYS A 133 37.29 29.70 -6.08
CA LYS A 133 37.62 30.27 -4.76
C LYS A 133 37.19 31.73 -4.57
N GLU A 134 36.97 32.42 -5.68
CA GLU A 134 36.31 33.72 -5.76
C GLU A 134 35.19 33.53 -6.82
N PRO A 135 34.00 33.04 -6.43
CA PRO A 135 32.90 32.84 -7.37
C PRO A 135 32.30 34.20 -7.79
N PRO A 136 31.61 34.26 -8.94
CA PRO A 136 30.99 35.50 -9.41
C PRO A 136 29.77 35.91 -8.57
N ASP A 137 29.19 37.07 -8.92
CA ASP A 137 27.90 37.57 -8.44
C ASP A 137 27.76 37.70 -6.90
N ASP A 138 28.88 38.05 -6.24
CA ASP A 138 29.01 38.32 -4.79
C ASP A 138 28.53 37.15 -3.88
N LEU A 139 28.54 35.92 -4.39
CA LEU A 139 28.25 34.71 -3.62
C LEU A 139 29.41 34.28 -2.72
N THR A 140 29.11 33.50 -1.67
CA THR A 140 30.13 32.65 -1.00
C THR A 140 30.43 31.40 -1.83
N ILE A 141 31.50 30.69 -1.45
CA ILE A 141 31.82 29.37 -2.02
C ILE A 141 30.65 28.41 -1.77
N ASP A 142 30.13 28.35 -0.55
CA ASP A 142 29.00 27.49 -0.16
C ASP A 142 27.71 27.79 -0.95
N GLU A 143 27.39 29.07 -1.16
CA GLU A 143 26.23 29.51 -1.94
C GLU A 143 26.35 29.15 -3.43
N SER A 144 27.54 29.35 -4.00
CA SER A 144 27.84 28.93 -5.38
C SER A 144 27.84 27.42 -5.53
N ALA A 145 28.37 26.69 -4.53
CA ALA A 145 28.43 25.24 -4.52
C ALA A 145 27.04 24.61 -4.28
N ALA A 146 26.14 25.26 -3.55
CA ALA A 146 24.74 24.84 -3.45
C ALA A 146 24.04 24.86 -4.82
N ILE A 147 24.20 25.96 -5.59
CA ILE A 147 23.66 26.02 -6.97
C ILE A 147 24.29 24.94 -7.86
N ARG A 148 25.59 24.69 -7.71
CA ARG A 148 26.28 23.60 -8.43
C ARG A 148 25.71 22.23 -8.06
N LEU A 149 25.52 21.95 -6.78
CA LEU A 149 25.02 20.67 -6.27
C LEU A 149 23.59 20.38 -6.74
N TYR A 150 22.72 21.40 -6.76
CA TYR A 150 21.40 21.32 -7.39
C TYR A 150 21.50 20.85 -8.86
N SER A 151 22.43 21.40 -9.63
CA SER A 151 22.58 21.10 -11.07
C SER A 151 23.38 19.82 -11.39
N ILE A 152 23.79 19.01 -10.41
CA ILE A 152 24.47 17.74 -10.66
C ILE A 152 23.42 16.64 -10.83
N GLU A 153 23.29 16.15 -12.06
CA GLU A 153 22.68 14.86 -12.32
C GLU A 153 23.67 13.74 -12.00
N TRP A 154 23.21 12.70 -11.30
CA TRP A 154 23.94 11.47 -11.11
C TRP A 154 23.16 10.29 -11.70
N SER A 155 23.86 9.24 -12.13
CA SER A 155 23.25 8.13 -12.86
C SER A 155 22.49 7.15 -11.96
N ALA A 156 21.54 6.43 -12.56
CA ALA A 156 20.89 5.28 -11.98
C ALA A 156 21.91 4.28 -11.34
N PRO A 157 21.56 3.60 -10.24
CA PRO A 157 20.21 3.52 -9.65
C PRO A 157 19.83 4.69 -8.71
N HIS A 158 20.69 5.70 -8.52
CA HIS A 158 20.44 6.74 -7.52
C HIS A 158 19.67 7.95 -8.09
N ARG A 159 18.82 8.58 -7.26
CA ARG A 159 17.99 9.77 -7.60
C ARG A 159 18.66 11.07 -7.08
N SER A 160 18.86 12.07 -7.95
CA SER A 160 19.69 13.26 -7.64
C SER A 160 19.07 14.19 -6.59
N LEU A 161 19.86 15.10 -6.00
CA LEU A 161 19.33 16.15 -5.12
C LEU A 161 18.25 17.00 -5.80
N TYR A 162 18.40 17.31 -7.09
CA TYR A 162 17.35 17.95 -7.89
C TYR A 162 16.10 17.09 -8.00
N TYR A 163 16.24 15.79 -8.30
CA TYR A 163 15.11 14.86 -8.37
C TYR A 163 14.38 14.79 -7.02
N MET A 164 15.10 14.44 -5.95
CA MET A 164 14.50 14.18 -4.64
C MET A 164 13.91 15.43 -4.00
N LEU A 165 14.58 16.58 -4.07
CA LEU A 165 13.99 17.85 -3.58
C LEU A 165 12.69 18.18 -4.32
N ASN A 166 12.67 18.06 -5.66
CA ASN A 166 11.44 18.32 -6.42
C ASN A 166 10.44 17.16 -6.35
N TYR A 167 10.80 15.96 -5.88
CA TYR A 167 9.88 14.85 -5.61
C TYR A 167 9.18 15.07 -4.27
N THR A 168 9.92 15.26 -3.18
CA THR A 168 9.39 15.58 -1.84
C THR A 168 8.55 16.86 -1.82
N LEU A 169 8.82 17.84 -2.70
CA LEU A 169 7.96 19.02 -2.87
C LEU A 169 6.58 18.72 -3.49
N LYS A 170 6.43 17.63 -4.25
CA LYS A 170 5.22 17.26 -5.01
C LYS A 170 4.36 16.20 -4.32
N THR A 171 4.99 15.15 -3.78
CA THR A 171 4.29 13.97 -3.24
C THR A 171 4.10 14.04 -1.73
N CYS A 172 5.16 14.42 -1.00
CA CYS A 172 5.24 14.23 0.44
C CYS A 172 4.50 15.30 1.28
N PRO A 173 4.02 14.94 2.49
CA PRO A 173 3.75 15.87 3.58
C PRO A 173 4.83 16.95 3.75
N ARG A 174 4.41 18.20 4.02
CA ARG A 174 5.34 19.33 4.25
C ARG A 174 6.29 19.15 5.43
N SER A 175 6.03 18.17 6.29
CA SER A 175 6.88 17.68 7.37
C SER A 175 8.24 17.20 6.85
N GLU A 176 8.26 16.45 5.75
CA GLU A 176 9.46 15.84 5.16
C GLU A 176 10.37 16.84 4.42
N LEU A 177 9.93 18.09 4.27
CA LEU A 177 10.81 19.17 3.80
C LEU A 177 11.78 19.64 4.90
N GLN A 178 11.57 19.26 6.16
CA GLN A 178 12.37 19.72 7.30
C GLN A 178 13.89 19.40 7.19
N PRO A 179 14.34 18.22 6.72
CA PRO A 179 15.74 17.96 6.41
C PRO A 179 16.30 18.90 5.32
N TYR A 180 15.49 19.18 4.29
CA TYR A 180 15.88 20.04 3.17
C TYR A 180 15.95 21.52 3.54
N PHE A 181 15.25 22.01 4.56
CA PHE A 181 15.18 23.44 4.91
C PHE A 181 16.56 24.11 5.06
N LYS A 182 17.57 23.41 5.60
CA LYS A 182 18.94 23.95 5.77
C LYS A 182 19.64 24.17 4.42
N TYR A 183 19.56 23.19 3.53
CA TYR A 183 20.04 23.30 2.15
C TYR A 183 19.25 24.35 1.35
N MET A 184 17.91 24.29 1.39
CA MET A 184 17.02 25.24 0.70
C MET A 184 17.29 26.69 1.12
N LYS A 185 17.59 26.95 2.40
CA LYS A 185 17.95 28.28 2.90
C LYS A 185 19.25 28.80 2.30
N LEU A 186 20.27 27.95 2.17
CA LEU A 186 21.55 28.30 1.53
C LEU A 186 21.35 28.56 0.02
N PHE A 187 20.65 27.66 -0.67
CA PHE A 187 20.30 27.77 -2.09
C PHE A 187 19.47 29.03 -2.41
N LEU A 188 18.44 29.32 -1.62
CA LEU A 188 17.63 30.53 -1.79
C LEU A 188 18.40 31.82 -1.47
N SER A 189 19.34 31.80 -0.51
CA SER A 189 20.20 32.95 -0.25
C SER A 189 21.11 33.26 -1.45
N ALA A 190 21.64 32.22 -2.09
CA ALA A 190 22.36 32.34 -3.36
C ALA A 190 21.47 32.89 -4.47
N LEU A 191 20.29 32.28 -4.69
CA LEU A 191 19.34 32.63 -5.74
C LEU A 191 18.86 34.09 -5.66
N VAL A 192 18.65 34.64 -4.46
CA VAL A 192 18.25 36.04 -4.29
C VAL A 192 19.35 37.02 -4.73
N LYS A 193 20.63 36.68 -4.50
CA LYS A 193 21.80 37.52 -4.85
C LYS A 193 22.11 37.53 -6.35
N LEU A 194 21.86 36.42 -7.04
CA LEU A 194 22.14 36.28 -8.48
C LEU A 194 21.54 37.44 -9.31
N PRO A 195 22.17 37.82 -10.44
CA PRO A 195 21.68 38.88 -11.29
C PRO A 195 20.36 38.51 -12.00
N CYS A 196 19.42 39.45 -12.02
CA CYS A 196 18.22 39.34 -12.84
C CYS A 196 18.58 39.41 -14.34
N VAL A 197 18.12 38.44 -15.13
CA VAL A 197 18.23 38.53 -16.59
C VAL A 197 17.28 39.60 -17.17
N PRO A 198 17.59 40.19 -18.34
CA PRO A 198 16.64 41.06 -19.04
C PRO A 198 15.34 40.30 -19.40
N PRO A 199 14.19 40.97 -19.55
CA PRO A 199 12.94 40.28 -19.85
C PRO A 199 13.01 39.45 -21.13
N LEU A 200 12.71 38.16 -21.02
CA LEU A 200 12.84 37.15 -22.07
C LEU A 200 11.82 36.02 -21.88
N THR A 201 11.72 35.13 -22.87
CA THR A 201 10.89 33.92 -22.79
C THR A 201 11.77 32.72 -22.47
N VAL A 202 11.38 31.94 -21.46
CA VAL A 202 11.98 30.64 -21.11
C VAL A 202 10.99 29.51 -21.35
N TRP A 203 11.48 28.27 -21.39
CA TRP A 203 10.66 27.09 -21.65
C TRP A 203 10.90 25.97 -20.64
N ARG A 204 9.83 25.21 -20.35
CA ARG A 204 9.83 23.99 -19.52
C ARG A 204 8.80 23.01 -20.10
N GLY A 205 9.18 21.74 -20.24
CA GLY A 205 8.27 20.67 -20.67
C GLY A 205 7.70 19.87 -19.50
N VAL A 206 6.64 19.11 -19.79
CA VAL A 206 6.01 18.10 -18.92
C VAL A 206 5.47 16.99 -19.81
N THR A 207 5.65 15.73 -19.40
CA THR A 207 5.13 14.52 -20.06
C THR A 207 3.63 14.25 -19.81
N LYS A 208 2.85 15.29 -19.44
CA LYS A 208 1.41 15.23 -19.15
C LYS A 208 0.65 16.39 -19.79
N ASN A 209 -0.62 16.19 -20.11
CA ASN A 209 -1.54 17.23 -20.58
C ASN A 209 -2.18 18.01 -19.41
N LEU A 210 -1.79 19.28 -19.24
CA LEU A 210 -2.32 20.19 -18.22
C LEU A 210 -3.25 21.27 -18.81
N SER A 211 -3.66 21.12 -20.08
CA SER A 211 -4.38 22.16 -20.83
C SER A 211 -5.75 22.52 -20.26
N ALA A 212 -6.42 21.59 -19.58
CA ALA A 212 -7.71 21.82 -18.94
C ALA A 212 -7.59 22.66 -17.64
N GLU A 213 -6.41 22.68 -17.03
CA GLU A 213 -6.16 23.25 -15.70
C GLU A 213 -5.72 24.72 -15.78
N PHE A 214 -5.13 25.11 -16.91
CA PHE A 214 -4.62 26.45 -17.19
C PHE A 214 -5.36 27.14 -18.35
N PRO A 215 -6.66 27.47 -18.20
CA PRO A 215 -7.37 28.28 -19.18
C PRO A 215 -6.83 29.73 -19.21
N PRO A 216 -6.95 30.45 -20.34
CA PRO A 216 -6.50 31.83 -20.45
C PRO A 216 -7.17 32.76 -19.43
N GLY A 217 -6.36 33.56 -18.74
CA GLY A 217 -6.79 34.43 -17.65
C GLY A 217 -6.55 33.87 -16.24
N THR A 218 -6.22 32.58 -16.09
CA THR A 218 -5.92 31.97 -14.79
C THR A 218 -4.69 32.62 -14.12
N PRO A 219 -4.80 33.11 -12.88
CA PRO A 219 -3.66 33.56 -12.09
C PRO A 219 -2.88 32.35 -11.56
N VAL A 220 -1.57 32.47 -11.61
CA VAL A 220 -0.58 31.42 -11.36
C VAL A 220 0.42 31.91 -10.32
N THR A 221 0.87 31.03 -9.43
CA THR A 221 2.07 31.30 -8.61
C THR A 221 3.05 30.14 -8.75
N TRP A 222 4.23 30.42 -9.29
CA TRP A 222 5.31 29.47 -9.46
C TRP A 222 6.00 29.21 -8.12
N TRP A 223 5.89 27.99 -7.62
CA TRP A 223 6.58 27.54 -6.39
C TRP A 223 7.62 26.45 -6.66
N ALA A 224 7.60 25.82 -7.84
CA ALA A 224 8.60 24.84 -8.26
C ALA A 224 10.04 25.39 -8.19
N PHE A 225 10.95 24.58 -7.68
CA PHE A 225 12.38 24.88 -7.67
C PHE A 225 13.06 24.55 -9.02
N SER A 226 12.33 23.93 -9.95
CA SER A 226 12.72 23.61 -11.33
C SER A 226 13.26 24.79 -12.15
N SER A 227 14.33 24.55 -12.91
CA SER A 227 14.88 25.47 -13.91
C SER A 227 14.15 25.39 -15.25
N CYS A 228 14.23 26.49 -16.00
CA CYS A 228 13.73 26.64 -17.37
C CYS A 228 14.89 26.94 -18.32
N THR A 229 14.86 26.40 -19.53
CA THR A 229 15.88 26.66 -20.56
C THR A 229 15.55 27.89 -21.40
N THR A 230 16.57 28.58 -21.92
CA THR A 230 16.41 29.58 -23.00
C THR A 230 16.59 29.00 -24.41
N GLU A 231 16.73 27.69 -24.57
CA GLU A 231 16.92 27.02 -25.86
C GLU A 231 15.91 25.89 -26.06
N LEU A 232 14.97 26.08 -26.99
CA LEU A 232 13.90 25.09 -27.27
C LEU A 232 14.46 23.70 -27.65
N THR A 233 15.61 23.69 -28.32
CA THR A 233 16.35 22.49 -28.74
C THR A 233 16.78 21.59 -27.58
N VAL A 234 16.90 22.11 -26.36
CA VAL A 234 17.18 21.31 -25.15
C VAL A 234 15.97 20.44 -24.80
N LEU A 235 14.75 20.94 -25.03
CA LEU A 235 13.50 20.19 -24.84
C LEU A 235 13.21 19.21 -26.00
N GLU A 236 13.68 19.53 -27.21
CA GLU A 236 13.55 18.68 -28.40
C GLU A 236 14.48 17.44 -28.36
N ASN A 237 15.53 17.44 -27.52
CA ASN A 237 16.44 16.31 -27.32
C ASN A 237 15.91 15.29 -26.28
N ASN A 238 14.62 14.95 -26.38
CA ASN A 238 13.87 13.94 -25.61
C ASN A 238 13.72 14.16 -24.08
N MET A 239 14.74 14.62 -23.35
CA MET A 239 14.85 14.42 -21.89
C MET A 239 13.84 15.18 -21.01
N TYR A 240 13.36 16.36 -21.43
CA TYR A 240 12.56 17.26 -20.57
C TYR A 240 11.12 17.53 -21.05
N LEU A 241 10.71 16.93 -22.16
CA LEU A 241 9.36 17.10 -22.73
C LEU A 241 8.74 15.77 -23.20
N GLY A 242 9.57 14.75 -23.47
CA GLY A 242 9.14 13.48 -24.03
C GLY A 242 8.75 13.57 -25.51
N ASN A 243 8.88 12.44 -26.22
CA ASN A 243 8.45 12.31 -27.62
C ASN A 243 7.06 11.65 -27.75
N GLU A 244 6.62 10.95 -26.72
CA GLU A 244 5.43 10.09 -26.69
C GLU A 244 4.49 10.55 -25.57
N GLY A 245 3.24 10.09 -25.61
CA GLY A 245 2.19 10.58 -24.72
C GLY A 245 1.74 12.03 -24.96
N SER A 246 0.65 12.41 -24.30
CA SER A 246 0.06 13.75 -24.37
C SER A 246 0.73 14.68 -23.35
N ARG A 247 1.36 15.76 -23.84
CA ARG A 247 2.41 16.52 -23.13
C ARG A 247 2.20 18.03 -23.20
N THR A 248 2.79 18.74 -22.24
CA THR A 248 2.65 20.18 -22.05
C THR A 248 3.99 20.90 -22.18
N LEU A 249 4.02 21.96 -22.96
CA LEU A 249 5.15 22.90 -23.04
C LEU A 249 4.72 24.26 -22.49
N PHE A 250 5.30 24.63 -21.36
CA PHE A 250 5.16 25.98 -20.81
C PHE A 250 6.13 26.93 -21.54
N SER A 251 5.57 27.98 -22.12
CA SER A 251 6.30 29.13 -22.64
C SER A 251 6.10 30.28 -21.66
N VAL A 252 7.16 30.80 -21.06
CA VAL A 252 7.07 31.67 -19.89
C VAL A 252 7.77 33.01 -20.15
N GLU A 253 7.03 34.10 -20.30
CA GLU A 253 7.57 35.45 -20.34
C GLU A 253 7.92 35.93 -18.93
N VAL A 254 9.22 36.10 -18.63
CA VAL A 254 9.76 36.45 -17.30
C VAL A 254 10.53 37.77 -17.35
N PHE A 255 10.59 38.50 -16.22
CA PHE A 255 11.27 39.80 -16.11
C PHE A 255 12.31 39.92 -14.99
N ASN A 256 12.40 38.94 -14.08
CA ASN A 256 13.37 38.93 -12.96
C ASN A 256 14.04 37.56 -12.71
N GLY A 257 13.94 36.64 -13.68
CA GLY A 257 14.56 35.32 -13.60
C GLY A 257 16.08 35.41 -13.36
N ARG A 258 16.64 34.36 -12.76
CA ARG A 258 18.04 34.30 -12.35
C ARG A 258 18.79 33.28 -13.20
N THR A 259 19.83 33.72 -13.89
CA THR A 259 20.73 32.80 -14.58
C THR A 259 21.60 32.08 -13.55
N ILE A 260 21.61 30.74 -13.59
CA ILE A 260 22.51 29.92 -12.76
C ILE A 260 23.77 29.48 -13.51
N ARG A 261 23.91 29.82 -14.80
CA ARG A 261 24.95 29.30 -15.71
C ARG A 261 26.38 29.43 -15.19
N ALA A 262 26.70 30.50 -14.47
CA ALA A 262 28.04 30.74 -13.91
C ALA A 262 28.37 29.84 -12.70
N HIS A 263 27.35 29.19 -12.13
CA HIS A 263 27.43 28.38 -10.90
C HIS A 263 27.03 26.91 -11.13
N SER A 264 26.14 26.64 -12.09
CA SER A 264 25.73 25.30 -12.55
C SER A 264 26.93 24.44 -12.99
N HIS A 265 26.81 23.12 -12.83
CA HIS A 265 27.72 22.13 -13.39
C HIS A 265 27.71 22.20 -14.93
N PHE A 266 26.53 22.40 -15.54
CA PHE A 266 26.32 22.50 -16.98
C PHE A 266 26.50 23.93 -17.54
N VAL A 267 27.69 24.50 -17.36
CA VAL A 267 28.04 25.89 -17.79
C VAL A 267 27.85 26.19 -19.30
N THR A 268 27.64 25.17 -20.13
CA THR A 268 27.41 25.28 -21.57
C THR A 268 26.04 25.84 -21.91
N GLU A 269 25.00 25.58 -21.12
CA GLU A 269 23.62 25.98 -21.39
C GLU A 269 23.19 27.17 -20.52
N GLU A 270 22.09 27.83 -20.86
CA GLU A 270 21.59 29.02 -20.15
C GLU A 270 20.29 28.66 -19.42
N GLU A 271 20.46 28.14 -18.20
CA GLU A 271 19.36 27.81 -17.29
C GLU A 271 18.92 29.04 -16.48
N ILE A 272 17.60 29.25 -16.41
CA ILE A 272 16.95 30.32 -15.66
C ILE A 272 16.08 29.71 -14.55
N LEU A 273 16.38 30.08 -13.29
CA LEU A 273 15.49 29.85 -12.16
C LEU A 273 14.57 31.04 -11.91
N LEU A 274 13.38 30.76 -11.38
CA LEU A 274 12.47 31.77 -10.84
C LEU A 274 12.48 31.69 -9.31
N LEU A 275 12.21 32.81 -8.65
CA LEU A 275 12.03 32.80 -7.19
C LEU A 275 10.68 32.12 -6.88
N PRO A 276 10.61 31.16 -5.95
CA PRO A 276 9.34 30.64 -5.45
C PRO A 276 8.44 31.77 -4.94
N GLY A 277 7.14 31.69 -5.22
CA GLY A 277 6.20 32.80 -5.04
C GLY A 277 6.07 33.70 -6.28
N THR A 278 6.67 33.35 -7.42
CA THR A 278 6.61 34.17 -8.64
C THR A 278 5.20 34.14 -9.26
N HIS A 279 4.45 35.24 -9.09
CA HIS A 279 3.13 35.41 -9.68
C HIS A 279 3.17 35.60 -11.20
N MET A 280 2.28 34.89 -11.89
CA MET A 280 2.10 34.92 -13.34
C MET A 280 0.60 34.86 -13.69
N ILE A 281 0.27 34.98 -14.98
CA ILE A 281 -1.08 34.77 -15.50
C ILE A 281 -1.00 34.06 -16.85
N VAL A 282 -1.91 33.11 -17.09
CA VAL A 282 -2.03 32.43 -18.39
C VAL A 282 -2.52 33.43 -19.44
N GLN A 283 -1.70 33.68 -20.47
CA GLN A 283 -2.06 34.55 -21.60
C GLN A 283 -2.89 33.81 -22.65
N SER A 284 -2.49 32.59 -23.00
CA SER A 284 -3.09 31.80 -24.08
C SER A 284 -2.73 30.32 -23.97
N LEU A 285 -3.65 29.47 -24.38
CA LEU A 285 -3.48 28.03 -24.54
C LEU A 285 -3.67 27.68 -26.03
N PHE A 286 -2.82 26.84 -26.61
CA PHE A 286 -3.04 26.26 -27.94
C PHE A 286 -2.35 24.91 -28.11
N SER A 287 -2.97 23.99 -28.87
CA SER A 287 -2.41 22.68 -29.19
C SER A 287 -1.94 22.65 -30.65
N PRO A 288 -0.63 22.77 -30.96
CA PRO A 288 -0.13 22.68 -32.34
C PRO A 288 -0.18 21.25 -32.93
N ALA A 289 -0.30 20.23 -32.09
CA ALA A 289 -0.51 18.83 -32.45
C ALA A 289 -1.58 18.22 -31.51
N PRO A 290 -2.12 17.01 -31.77
CA PRO A 290 -3.09 16.38 -30.87
C PRO A 290 -2.53 16.20 -29.45
N ASP A 291 -1.27 15.77 -29.37
CA ASP A 291 -0.60 15.32 -28.15
C ASP A 291 0.37 16.37 -27.57
N LEU A 292 0.41 17.59 -28.12
CA LEU A 292 1.24 18.67 -27.60
C LEU A 292 0.39 19.91 -27.32
N HIS A 293 0.42 20.35 -26.07
CA HIS A 293 -0.30 21.51 -25.56
C HIS A 293 0.68 22.60 -25.14
N ILE A 294 0.51 23.83 -25.61
CA ILE A 294 1.37 24.96 -25.27
C ILE A 294 0.60 25.95 -24.40
N ILE A 295 1.07 26.12 -23.16
CA ILE A 295 0.55 27.09 -22.20
C ILE A 295 1.51 28.29 -22.17
N HIS A 296 1.01 29.46 -22.57
CA HIS A 296 1.76 30.71 -22.48
C HIS A 296 1.48 31.39 -21.14
N LEU A 297 2.49 31.43 -20.27
CA LEU A 297 2.49 32.17 -19.01
C LEU A 297 3.20 33.52 -19.18
N LYS A 298 2.71 34.53 -18.47
CA LYS A 298 3.38 35.84 -18.38
C LYS A 298 3.49 36.27 -16.92
N GLN A 299 4.70 36.59 -16.48
CA GLN A 299 4.96 37.06 -15.14
C GLN A 299 4.28 38.41 -14.87
N VAL A 300 3.61 38.53 -13.72
CA VAL A 300 2.88 39.75 -13.34
C VAL A 300 3.86 40.76 -12.78
N ILE A 301 4.02 41.90 -13.46
CA ILE A 301 4.83 43.02 -12.96
C ILE A 301 4.02 43.72 -11.84
N PRO A 302 4.48 43.75 -10.59
CA PRO A 302 3.71 44.30 -9.48
C PRO A 302 3.57 45.84 -9.58
N GLU A 303 2.34 46.35 -9.42
CA GLU A 303 2.04 47.79 -9.45
C GLU A 303 2.41 48.54 -8.14
N VAL A 304 3.69 48.46 -7.79
CA VAL A 304 4.42 49.39 -6.90
C VAL A 304 4.15 49.32 -5.38
N THR A 305 5.22 49.08 -4.61
CA THR A 305 5.41 49.31 -3.15
C THR A 305 4.71 48.40 -2.13
N LEU A 306 5.13 47.13 -2.09
CA LEU A 306 5.51 46.42 -0.86
C LEU A 306 6.81 45.64 -1.18
N LEU A 307 7.92 45.72 -0.44
CA LEU A 307 8.40 46.75 0.50
C LEU A 307 9.71 47.37 -0.03
N GLU A 308 10.06 48.59 0.39
CA GLU A 308 11.48 48.98 0.37
C GLU A 308 12.20 48.29 1.54
N PRO A 309 13.33 47.58 1.30
CA PRO A 309 14.06 46.92 2.38
C PRO A 309 14.75 47.95 3.30
N PRO A 310 14.87 47.68 4.62
CA PRO A 310 15.27 48.67 5.63
C PRO A 310 16.79 48.90 5.68
N PHE A 311 17.40 49.34 4.57
CA PHE A 311 18.84 49.57 4.43
C PHE A 311 19.25 51.05 4.54
N GLU A 312 19.06 51.67 5.71
CA GLU A 312 19.86 52.85 6.08
C GLU A 312 21.33 52.42 6.30
N GLY A 313 22.14 52.43 5.24
CA GLY A 313 23.59 52.25 5.36
C GLY A 313 24.37 51.92 4.07
N ALA A 314 23.73 51.32 3.06
CA ALA A 314 24.44 50.83 1.87
C ALA A 314 24.78 51.94 0.86
N HIS A 315 26.02 52.45 0.89
CA HIS A 315 26.53 53.46 -0.06
C HIS A 315 26.93 52.86 -1.43
N ILE A 316 26.02 52.19 -2.14
CA ILE A 316 26.28 51.61 -3.48
C ILE A 316 25.27 52.13 -4.52
N TYR A 317 25.52 53.32 -5.06
CA TYR A 317 24.88 53.82 -6.29
C TYR A 317 25.78 54.82 -7.05
N PRO A 318 26.50 54.40 -8.11
CA PRO A 318 27.16 55.32 -9.03
C PRO A 318 26.12 56.06 -9.88
N LYS A 319 25.84 57.34 -9.57
CA LYS A 319 24.84 58.17 -10.27
C LYS A 319 25.22 58.48 -11.73
N ILE A 320 24.91 57.61 -12.70
CA ILE A 320 25.08 57.92 -14.14
C ILE A 320 23.79 57.68 -14.97
N LYS A 321 23.03 58.77 -15.11
CA LYS A 321 22.35 59.27 -16.32
C LYS A 321 21.61 58.30 -17.26
N ARG A 322 20.28 58.50 -17.32
CA ARG A 322 19.44 58.28 -18.52
C ARG A 322 20.10 58.81 -19.81
N SER A 323 20.33 57.95 -20.80
CA SER A 323 20.31 58.31 -22.23
C SER A 323 20.35 57.04 -23.11
N TRP A 324 19.76 57.11 -24.32
CA TRP A 324 19.55 55.98 -25.24
C TRP A 324 18.55 54.93 -24.68
N TYR A 325 17.61 54.35 -25.43
CA TYR A 325 17.36 54.38 -26.88
C TYR A 325 16.25 55.36 -27.33
N ARG A 326 16.06 55.50 -28.65
CA ARG A 326 15.07 56.41 -29.26
C ARG A 326 14.64 55.93 -30.66
N LYS A 327 13.33 56.02 -30.96
CA LYS A 327 12.61 55.49 -32.18
C LYS A 327 12.29 53.99 -32.04
N LYS A 328 11.19 53.47 -32.61
CA LYS A 328 10.36 53.99 -33.72
C LYS A 328 8.84 53.72 -33.50
N ARG A 329 8.02 54.71 -33.85
CA ARG A 329 6.54 54.84 -33.74
C ARG A 329 5.71 53.59 -34.12
N TYR A 330 4.50 53.49 -33.55
CA TYR A 330 3.22 53.72 -34.25
C TYR A 330 2.18 54.41 -33.31
N ASN A 331 0.95 54.73 -33.76
CA ASN A 331 0.06 55.73 -33.15
C ASN A 331 -1.18 55.14 -32.42
N ILE A 332 -1.71 55.91 -31.46
CA ILE A 332 -3.02 55.75 -30.78
C ILE A 332 -4.14 56.49 -31.56
N PRO A 333 -5.45 56.18 -31.33
CA PRO A 333 -6.27 56.99 -30.39
C PRO A 333 -7.19 56.14 -29.48
N ILE A 334 -7.22 56.36 -28.15
CA ILE A 334 -8.11 57.30 -27.43
C ILE A 334 -9.60 57.03 -27.66
N CYS A 335 -10.31 56.44 -26.67
CA CYS A 335 -11.77 56.56 -26.56
C CYS A 335 -12.42 56.26 -25.18
N LEU A 336 -11.79 55.49 -24.28
CA LEU A 336 -12.43 54.96 -23.05
C LEU A 336 -11.67 55.31 -21.75
N LEU A 337 -11.88 56.53 -21.23
CA LEU A 337 -11.31 56.96 -19.94
C LEU A 337 -12.24 57.98 -19.24
N ALA A 338 -13.51 57.59 -19.04
CA ALA A 338 -14.58 58.51 -18.59
C ALA A 338 -15.67 57.89 -17.70
N LEU A 339 -15.51 56.65 -17.19
CA LEU A 339 -16.62 55.90 -16.55
C LEU A 339 -16.36 55.32 -15.15
N LEU A 340 -15.13 55.34 -14.63
CA LEU A 340 -14.75 54.61 -13.40
C LEU A 340 -14.38 55.54 -12.21
N VAL A 341 -15.23 56.50 -11.89
CA VAL A 341 -15.02 57.44 -10.74
C VAL A 341 -16.18 57.43 -9.74
N VAL A 342 -17.30 56.76 -10.02
CA VAL A 342 -18.54 56.87 -9.23
C VAL A 342 -18.73 55.73 -8.20
N GLY A 343 -18.10 54.57 -8.37
CA GLY A 343 -18.37 53.39 -7.53
C GLY A 343 -17.75 53.40 -6.12
N ALA A 344 -16.65 54.12 -5.91
CA ALA A 344 -15.74 53.92 -4.76
C ALA A 344 -16.23 54.47 -3.40
N ILE A 345 -17.50 54.84 -3.26
CA ILE A 345 -18.02 55.57 -2.07
C ILE A 345 -18.97 54.73 -1.20
N ILE A 346 -19.52 53.62 -1.71
CA ILE A 346 -20.68 52.95 -1.09
C ILE A 346 -20.31 51.78 -0.15
N LEU A 347 -19.21 51.05 -0.39
CA LEU A 347 -18.94 49.79 0.31
C LEU A 347 -18.08 49.88 1.59
N GLY A 348 -17.79 51.08 2.09
CA GLY A 348 -16.93 51.30 3.27
C GLY A 348 -17.64 51.27 4.63
N CYS A 349 -18.84 50.70 4.73
CA CYS A 349 -19.76 50.94 5.86
C CYS A 349 -20.42 49.70 6.51
N VAL A 350 -20.00 48.47 6.20
CA VAL A 350 -20.65 47.25 6.71
C VAL A 350 -19.65 46.18 7.18
N LEU A 351 -19.29 46.23 8.48
CA LEU A 351 -18.79 45.12 9.33
C LEU A 351 -17.45 44.44 8.90
N GLY A 352 -16.71 43.69 9.73
CA GLY A 352 -16.77 43.44 11.19
C GLY A 352 -16.57 41.95 11.55
N LEU A 353 -15.43 41.57 12.18
CA LEU A 353 -14.89 40.17 12.34
C LEU A 353 -14.18 39.66 11.04
N ARG A 354 -13.50 38.50 10.95
CA ARG A 354 -13.40 37.27 11.79
C ARG A 354 -12.01 36.58 11.72
N SER A 355 -11.88 35.45 12.40
CA SER A 355 -10.80 34.43 12.34
C SER A 355 -11.16 33.33 11.28
N THR A 356 -10.35 32.36 10.82
CA THR A 356 -9.49 31.34 11.49
C THR A 356 -8.44 30.72 10.54
N THR A 357 -7.54 29.87 11.05
CA THR A 357 -6.35 29.25 10.40
C THR A 357 -6.38 27.70 10.37
N LYS A 358 -5.44 27.01 9.68
CA LYS A 358 -5.22 25.53 9.69
C LYS A 358 -3.73 25.10 9.60
N THR A 359 -3.42 23.79 9.62
CA THR A 359 -2.19 23.12 10.15
C THR A 359 -1.70 21.88 9.32
N PRO A 360 -0.53 21.23 9.63
CA PRO A 360 0.10 20.15 8.81
C PRO A 360 -0.27 18.68 9.21
N ALA A 361 0.40 17.66 8.62
CA ALA A 361 -0.01 16.24 8.55
C ALA A 361 1.04 15.20 9.03
N TYR A 362 0.61 13.92 9.15
CA TYR A 362 1.23 12.80 9.89
C TYR A 362 0.91 11.43 9.22
N VAL A 363 1.80 10.87 8.40
CA VAL A 363 1.66 9.45 7.96
C VAL A 363 2.51 8.55 8.84
N CYS A 364 2.04 7.44 9.41
CA CYS A 364 0.95 7.26 10.40
C CYS A 364 1.44 6.25 11.49
N MET A 365 1.36 6.41 12.85
CA MET A 365 1.84 5.35 13.80
C MET A 365 0.68 4.45 14.20
N GLU A 366 1.07 3.25 14.61
CA GLU A 366 0.38 2.13 15.22
C GLU A 366 -0.93 1.70 14.59
N PRO A 367 -1.05 1.61 13.26
CA PRO A 367 -2.24 2.09 12.67
C PRO A 367 -3.28 0.93 12.67
N TYR A 368 -3.13 -0.05 13.57
CA TYR A 368 -4.21 -0.81 14.13
C TYR A 368 -4.33 -0.51 15.64
N ILE A 369 -5.47 0.13 16.08
CA ILE A 369 -6.22 0.20 17.41
C ILE A 369 -7.70 -0.34 17.82
N THR A 370 -8.87 -0.51 17.14
CA THR A 370 -10.19 -1.10 17.67
C THR A 370 -11.01 -2.20 16.88
N SER A 371 -12.27 -2.52 17.26
CA SER A 371 -12.70 -3.95 17.28
C SER A 371 -14.13 -4.47 17.29
N SER A 372 -14.32 -5.70 16.76
CA SER A 372 -15.54 -6.52 16.93
C SER A 372 -15.47 -8.03 16.98
N SER A 373 -16.61 -8.55 17.51
CA SER A 373 -17.28 -9.74 17.00
C SER A 373 -18.79 -9.62 16.65
N PHE A 374 -19.24 -10.34 15.60
CA PHE A 374 -20.56 -10.60 14.96
C PHE A 374 -20.76 -11.89 14.03
N THR A 375 -20.90 -13.06 14.60
CA THR A 375 -20.76 -14.49 14.15
C THR A 375 -21.44 -15.16 12.90
N THR A 376 -21.09 -16.42 12.49
CA THR A 376 -21.47 -17.22 11.25
C THR A 376 -21.51 -18.80 11.25
N GLY A 377 -21.14 -19.58 12.28
CA GLY A 377 -21.26 -21.07 12.24
C GLY A 377 -19.93 -21.84 12.05
N SER A 378 -19.89 -23.17 12.18
CA SER A 378 -18.69 -23.97 12.48
C SER A 378 -17.64 -24.24 11.39
N SER A 379 -16.42 -23.71 11.61
CA SER A 379 -15.04 -23.94 11.14
C SER A 379 -14.32 -23.11 10.01
N PRO A 380 -14.49 -21.78 9.88
CA PRO A 380 -14.18 -20.92 8.73
C PRO A 380 -12.75 -20.90 8.40
N SER A 381 -12.31 -21.37 7.27
CA SER A 381 -10.86 -21.29 7.08
C SER A 381 -10.44 -19.93 6.59
N TYR A 382 -11.07 -19.39 5.53
CA TYR A 382 -10.62 -18.14 4.93
C TYR A 382 -11.79 -17.21 4.55
N LEU A 383 -11.57 -16.30 3.60
CA LEU A 383 -12.24 -15.01 3.33
C LEU A 383 -11.66 -14.34 2.09
N VAL A 384 -12.03 -13.09 1.84
CA VAL A 384 -11.74 -12.32 0.63
C VAL A 384 -12.02 -10.86 0.77
N VAL A 385 -11.90 -10.07 -0.31
CA VAL A 385 -12.53 -8.76 -0.45
C VAL A 385 -12.90 -8.43 -1.89
N ALA A 386 -14.03 -7.75 -2.07
CA ALA A 386 -14.37 -6.79 -3.14
C ALA A 386 -15.83 -6.32 -2.97
N ASP A 387 -16.25 -5.29 -3.69
CA ASP A 387 -17.54 -4.57 -3.57
C ASP A 387 -18.82 -5.39 -3.86
N PHE A 388 -19.17 -6.38 -3.00
CA PHE A 388 -20.33 -7.34 -3.00
C PHE A 388 -21.72 -6.70 -3.24
N ASN A 389 -21.77 -5.40 -3.58
CA ASN A 389 -22.95 -4.67 -4.01
C ASN A 389 -22.87 -3.88 -5.36
N ASN A 390 -21.68 -3.39 -5.78
CA ASN A 390 -21.53 -2.23 -6.70
C ASN A 390 -22.46 -1.04 -6.44
N ASP A 391 -22.94 -0.93 -5.21
CA ASP A 391 -23.24 0.36 -4.64
C ASP A 391 -21.95 1.15 -4.31
N THR A 392 -20.80 0.55 -4.66
CA THR A 392 -19.43 1.05 -4.83
C THR A 392 -18.53 0.92 -3.61
N ASN A 393 -18.87 0.05 -2.68
CA ASN A 393 -18.22 -0.07 -1.38
C ASN A 393 -17.81 -1.51 -1.19
N SER A 394 -16.67 -1.73 -0.56
CA SER A 394 -16.02 -3.02 -0.58
C SER A 394 -16.67 -3.99 0.39
N ASP A 395 -16.73 -5.27 0.04
CA ASP A 395 -17.39 -6.31 0.83
C ASP A 395 -16.55 -7.58 1.07
N VAL A 396 -17.01 -8.55 1.89
CA VAL A 396 -16.40 -9.89 2.13
C VAL A 396 -17.33 -11.11 2.35
N ALA A 397 -17.10 -12.16 1.55
CA ALA A 397 -17.60 -13.51 1.82
C ALA A 397 -16.74 -14.30 2.83
N VAL A 398 -17.32 -15.10 3.74
CA VAL A 398 -16.58 -16.10 4.53
C VAL A 398 -17.18 -17.47 4.61
N LEU A 399 -16.28 -18.43 4.67
CA LEU A 399 -16.44 -19.86 4.74
C LEU A 399 -16.67 -20.42 6.15
N THR A 400 -17.03 -21.71 6.37
CA THR A 400 -16.78 -22.52 7.60
C THR A 400 -15.82 -23.78 7.50
N GLN A 401 -15.93 -24.88 8.29
CA GLN A 401 -15.20 -26.21 8.13
C GLN A 401 -15.93 -27.45 8.75
N ASP A 402 -17.00 -27.28 9.52
CA ASP A 402 -17.69 -28.29 10.33
C ASP A 402 -19.24 -28.08 10.40
N THR A 403 -19.83 -26.86 10.44
CA THR A 403 -21.29 -26.64 10.21
C THR A 403 -21.53 -26.52 8.75
N TYR A 404 -20.48 -26.29 7.98
CA TYR A 404 -20.64 -25.99 6.61
C TYR A 404 -21.43 -24.65 6.44
N PRO A 405 -22.03 -24.41 5.26
CA PRO A 405 -22.00 -23.16 4.46
C PRO A 405 -20.99 -21.99 4.69
N LEU A 406 -21.25 -20.91 3.92
CA LEU A 406 -20.58 -19.62 3.67
C LEU A 406 -21.57 -18.50 4.00
N TYR A 407 -21.10 -17.27 3.89
CA TYR A 407 -21.81 -15.99 4.06
C TYR A 407 -21.15 -15.02 3.11
N VAL A 408 -21.90 -14.09 2.52
CA VAL A 408 -21.42 -12.71 2.35
C VAL A 408 -22.34 -11.95 3.28
N LEU A 409 -21.89 -10.76 3.51
CA LEU A 409 -22.59 -9.64 4.03
C LEU A 409 -22.32 -8.54 2.95
N PHE A 410 -23.19 -7.56 2.73
CA PHE A 410 -23.30 -6.75 1.49
C PHE A 410 -23.44 -5.18 1.57
N GLY A 411 -22.46 -4.39 1.10
CA GLY A 411 -22.29 -2.91 0.85
C GLY A 411 -22.88 -1.80 1.76
N ASN A 412 -22.08 -1.11 2.61
CA ASN A 412 -22.29 0.26 3.14
C ASN A 412 -21.14 1.18 2.82
N SER A 413 -21.18 2.45 3.21
CA SER A 413 -19.94 3.09 3.63
C SER A 413 -19.77 3.05 5.16
N GLY A 414 -20.78 2.59 5.90
CA GLY A 414 -20.86 2.68 7.36
C GLY A 414 -19.93 1.75 8.10
N GLY A 415 -19.25 0.87 7.38
CA GLY A 415 -18.90 -0.48 7.79
C GLY A 415 -19.89 -1.24 8.66
N THR A 416 -21.08 -0.79 9.00
CA THR A 416 -22.13 -1.64 9.57
C THR A 416 -22.52 -2.78 8.60
N PHE A 417 -22.95 -3.93 9.10
CA PHE A 417 -23.36 -5.04 8.24
C PHE A 417 -24.66 -5.76 8.57
N PRO A 418 -25.82 -5.10 8.67
CA PRO A 418 -27.11 -5.61 9.19
C PRO A 418 -27.61 -6.99 8.74
N THR A 419 -26.94 -7.68 7.84
CA THR A 419 -27.56 -8.51 6.83
C THR A 419 -26.58 -9.45 6.10
N GLU A 420 -27.08 -10.63 5.69
CA GLU A 420 -26.32 -11.83 5.31
C GLU A 420 -27.25 -12.95 4.77
N ILE A 421 -26.70 -14.09 4.31
CA ILE A 421 -27.40 -15.42 4.23
C ILE A 421 -26.62 -16.75 4.45
N THR A 422 -27.44 -17.82 4.61
CA THR A 422 -27.21 -19.30 4.63
C THR A 422 -27.83 -20.18 3.46
N PHE A 423 -27.08 -20.89 2.57
CA PHE A 423 -27.58 -21.82 1.49
C PHE A 423 -27.21 -23.22 2.06
N VAL A 424 -26.95 -24.23 1.22
CA VAL A 424 -26.01 -25.32 1.55
C VAL A 424 -25.15 -25.62 0.31
N THR A 425 -24.64 -26.83 0.11
CA THR A 425 -23.23 -27.05 -0.31
C THR A 425 -23.11 -28.55 -0.94
N GLY A 426 -22.13 -29.45 -1.35
CA GLY A 426 -20.67 -29.92 -1.58
C GLY A 426 -19.47 -30.50 -0.63
N ILE A 427 -19.18 -31.76 -0.22
CA ILE A 427 -18.32 -31.94 1.02
C ILE A 427 -16.92 -31.29 0.98
N SER A 428 -16.64 -30.54 2.04
CA SER A 428 -15.31 -30.03 2.39
C SER A 428 -14.75 -28.64 1.86
N PRO A 429 -15.20 -27.37 2.16
CA PRO A 429 -14.59 -25.93 2.20
C PRO A 429 -13.66 -25.19 3.37
N TYR A 430 -12.39 -24.77 3.15
CA TYR A 430 -11.04 -24.43 3.73
C TYR A 430 -10.38 -23.15 3.11
N CYS A 431 -11.06 -22.27 2.36
CA CYS A 431 -10.62 -20.95 1.92
C CYS A 431 -11.62 -19.97 1.33
N VAL A 432 -11.19 -18.78 0.84
CA VAL A 432 -11.79 -17.65 0.13
C VAL A 432 -10.59 -16.77 -0.50
N ALA A 433 -10.63 -16.17 -1.75
CA ALA A 433 -9.64 -15.32 -2.59
C ALA A 433 -10.11 -14.02 -3.45
N ALA A 434 -10.37 -14.00 -4.82
CA ALA A 434 -11.27 -13.08 -5.67
C ALA A 434 -10.77 -12.28 -6.96
N ALA A 435 -11.58 -12.12 -8.06
CA ALA A 435 -11.46 -11.12 -9.21
C ALA A 435 -12.63 -11.09 -10.29
N ASP A 436 -12.96 -9.94 -10.95
CA ASP A 436 -14.13 -9.62 -11.89
C ASP A 436 -14.35 -10.55 -13.04
N LEU A 437 -15.33 -11.47 -12.90
CA LEU A 437 -15.54 -12.54 -13.86
C LEU A 437 -16.23 -12.05 -15.11
N ASN A 438 -17.55 -11.91 -15.21
CA ASN A 438 -18.16 -11.90 -16.54
C ASN A 438 -18.00 -10.61 -17.43
N LYS A 439 -16.82 -9.96 -17.35
CA LYS A 439 -16.31 -8.71 -17.96
C LYS A 439 -17.30 -7.60 -17.84
N ASP A 440 -17.46 -7.34 -16.59
CA ASP A 440 -18.74 -7.13 -16.00
C ASP A 440 -18.61 -5.80 -15.24
N ASN A 441 -17.38 -5.48 -14.78
CA ASN A 441 -16.89 -4.30 -14.07
C ASN A 441 -17.23 -4.35 -12.59
N ILE A 442 -17.28 -5.57 -12.10
CA ILE A 442 -17.82 -6.00 -10.84
C ILE A 442 -17.09 -7.34 -10.56
N THR A 443 -16.49 -7.47 -9.38
CA THR A 443 -15.39 -8.44 -9.10
C THR A 443 -15.94 -9.87 -8.82
N ASP A 444 -15.29 -11.08 -9.00
CA ASP A 444 -15.86 -12.51 -8.93
C ASP A 444 -15.43 -13.71 -7.96
N LEU A 445 -16.38 -14.57 -7.38
CA LEU A 445 -16.34 -15.62 -6.22
C LEU A 445 -15.94 -17.05 -6.70
N ILE A 446 -15.43 -17.95 -5.82
CA ILE A 446 -14.92 -19.30 -6.20
C ILE A 446 -14.84 -20.35 -5.04
N ILE A 447 -15.28 -21.63 -5.05
CA ILE A 447 -15.07 -22.59 -3.88
C ILE A 447 -14.54 -23.94 -4.30
N ALA A 448 -13.91 -24.76 -3.44
CA ALA A 448 -13.20 -26.00 -3.80
C ALA A 448 -12.69 -26.91 -2.68
N ASN A 449 -12.65 -28.24 -2.81
CA ASN A 449 -13.02 -29.01 -1.60
C ASN A 449 -12.42 -30.37 -1.13
N GLN A 450 -11.89 -30.50 0.12
CA GLN A 450 -10.99 -31.56 0.71
C GLN A 450 -11.34 -33.01 0.45
N ASP A 451 -12.56 -33.26 0.01
CA ASP A 451 -12.99 -34.56 -0.46
C ASP A 451 -14.02 -34.54 -1.65
N ASP A 452 -14.05 -33.55 -2.57
CA ASP A 452 -15.07 -33.45 -3.68
C ASP A 452 -14.72 -33.41 -5.20
N ASN A 453 -13.54 -32.99 -5.61
CA ASN A 453 -13.09 -32.69 -7.00
C ASN A 453 -13.84 -31.53 -7.63
N ALA A 454 -14.21 -30.59 -6.78
CA ALA A 454 -15.05 -29.45 -7.04
C ALA A 454 -14.28 -28.20 -7.39
N LEU A 455 -14.90 -27.33 -8.21
CA LEU A 455 -15.10 -25.94 -7.85
C LEU A 455 -16.48 -25.36 -8.16
N SER A 456 -16.77 -24.29 -7.42
CA SER A 456 -17.88 -23.37 -7.62
C SER A 456 -17.45 -22.09 -8.32
N VAL A 457 -18.27 -21.65 -9.28
CA VAL A 457 -18.44 -20.25 -9.69
C VAL A 457 -19.94 -20.01 -9.86
N LEU A 458 -20.40 -18.84 -9.46
CA LEU A 458 -21.77 -18.44 -9.18
C LEU A 458 -21.92 -16.98 -9.48
N LEU A 459 -23.08 -16.74 -9.95
CA LEU A 459 -23.30 -15.65 -10.82
C LEU A 459 -23.84 -14.47 -9.97
N ALA A 460 -24.04 -13.23 -10.42
CA ALA A 460 -24.38 -12.09 -9.55
C ALA A 460 -24.98 -10.83 -10.17
N ASN A 461 -25.50 -9.93 -9.31
CA ASN A 461 -26.63 -9.06 -9.65
C ASN A 461 -26.86 -7.83 -8.73
N SER A 462 -27.09 -6.64 -9.28
CA SER A 462 -27.35 -5.30 -8.68
C SER A 462 -28.51 -5.23 -7.71
N ASP A 463 -29.51 -6.10 -7.85
CA ASP A 463 -30.59 -6.18 -6.87
C ASP A 463 -30.14 -6.92 -5.61
N GLY A 464 -29.06 -7.66 -5.77
CA GLY A 464 -28.38 -8.44 -4.79
C GLY A 464 -28.11 -9.88 -5.18
N SER A 465 -28.54 -10.43 -6.33
CA SER A 465 -28.95 -11.87 -6.45
C SER A 465 -28.20 -13.00 -7.33
N PHE A 466 -27.53 -14.01 -6.73
CA PHE A 466 -26.55 -14.93 -7.37
C PHE A 466 -27.11 -16.11 -8.24
N GLY A 467 -26.50 -16.51 -9.38
CA GLY A 467 -27.11 -17.45 -10.37
C GLY A 467 -27.23 -18.99 -10.17
N ILE A 468 -26.78 -19.87 -11.11
CA ILE A 468 -27.09 -21.36 -11.14
C ILE A 468 -25.87 -22.34 -11.19
N GLN A 469 -25.71 -23.29 -10.25
CA GLN A 469 -24.34 -23.64 -9.79
C GLN A 469 -23.51 -24.71 -10.42
N THR A 470 -22.44 -24.27 -11.02
CA THR A 470 -21.69 -25.20 -11.80
C THR A 470 -20.54 -25.84 -11.04
N ARG A 471 -20.40 -27.13 -11.32
CA ARG A 471 -19.46 -28.09 -10.75
C ARG A 471 -18.25 -28.31 -11.63
N PHE A 472 -17.08 -27.93 -11.14
CA PHE A 472 -15.86 -28.03 -11.93
C PHE A 472 -15.08 -29.22 -11.45
N GLN A 473 -14.57 -29.99 -12.40
CA GLN A 473 -13.96 -31.28 -12.19
C GLN A 473 -12.48 -31.23 -11.91
N VAL A 474 -12.01 -31.66 -10.75
CA VAL A 474 -10.57 -31.87 -10.56
C VAL A 474 -10.16 -33.14 -9.91
N GLY A 475 -9.81 -33.07 -8.64
CA GLY A 475 -8.81 -33.97 -8.18
C GLY A 475 -8.50 -34.00 -6.70
N VAL A 476 -8.11 -35.20 -6.29
CA VAL A 476 -8.58 -35.94 -5.11
C VAL A 476 -8.05 -35.44 -3.77
N SER A 477 -7.49 -34.22 -3.77
CA SER A 477 -7.73 -33.16 -2.81
C SER A 477 -6.89 -31.86 -3.00
N VAL A 478 -7.33 -30.94 -3.87
CA VAL A 478 -6.79 -29.56 -4.09
C VAL A 478 -6.41 -28.68 -2.88
N GLY A 479 -5.17 -28.66 -2.35
CA GLY A 479 -4.62 -27.58 -1.51
C GLY A 479 -4.08 -26.14 -2.00
N SER A 480 -4.46 -25.38 -3.10
CA SER A 480 -3.95 -24.03 -3.65
C SER A 480 -4.79 -22.76 -4.12
N VAL A 481 -4.63 -21.40 -3.72
CA VAL A 481 -5.26 -20.17 -4.42
C VAL A 481 -5.16 -18.55 -4.28
N ALA A 482 -5.48 -17.73 -5.37
CA ALA A 482 -5.60 -16.20 -5.56
C ALA A 482 -6.50 -15.59 -6.76
N ALA A 483 -6.03 -14.73 -7.76
CA ALA A 483 -6.68 -14.33 -9.11
C ALA A 483 -5.84 -13.51 -10.21
N ALA A 484 -5.94 -13.73 -11.59
CA ALA A 484 -5.51 -12.84 -12.79
C ALA A 484 -5.07 -13.52 -14.18
N ASP A 485 -4.88 -12.83 -15.33
CA ASP A 485 -4.99 -13.19 -16.83
C ASP A 485 -4.04 -14.26 -17.55
N VAL A 486 -3.43 -15.35 -16.96
CA VAL A 486 -2.65 -16.59 -17.49
C VAL A 486 -2.36 -16.84 -19.01
N ASN A 487 -2.80 -16.00 -19.94
CA ASN A 487 -2.43 -15.95 -21.34
C ASN A 487 -2.65 -14.59 -22.10
N ASN A 488 -2.92 -13.48 -21.40
CA ASN A 488 -3.12 -12.09 -21.90
C ASN A 488 -4.20 -11.90 -22.91
N ASP A 489 -5.15 -12.81 -23.00
CA ASP A 489 -6.33 -12.46 -23.72
C ASP A 489 -7.26 -11.43 -23.01
N GLN A 490 -6.71 -10.73 -22.00
CA GLN A 490 -7.21 -9.60 -21.20
C GLN A 490 -8.32 -9.99 -20.26
N ILE A 491 -8.31 -11.25 -19.94
CA ILE A 491 -9.37 -12.14 -19.57
C ILE A 491 -8.71 -12.69 -18.31
N LEU A 492 -8.58 -11.89 -17.23
CA LEU A 492 -8.03 -12.32 -15.92
C LEU A 492 -8.29 -13.82 -15.70
N ASP A 493 -7.31 -14.78 -15.70
CA ASP A 493 -7.24 -16.30 -15.66
C ASP A 493 -6.94 -17.11 -14.31
N LEU A 494 -7.28 -18.42 -14.17
CA LEU A 494 -7.14 -19.20 -12.89
C LEU A 494 -6.48 -20.59 -12.73
N VAL A 495 -5.94 -20.91 -11.54
CA VAL A 495 -5.33 -22.23 -11.15
C VAL A 495 -5.81 -22.71 -9.76
N ALA A 496 -5.43 -23.87 -9.24
CA ALA A 496 -5.37 -24.14 -7.78
C ALA A 496 -4.16 -25.05 -7.43
N THR A 497 -4.18 -25.97 -6.45
CA THR A 497 -3.23 -27.15 -6.29
C THR A 497 -3.57 -28.00 -5.05
N ASP A 498 -2.81 -29.01 -4.53
CA ASP A 498 -3.15 -30.38 -3.99
C ASP A 498 -2.21 -31.19 -3.01
N LEU A 499 -2.41 -31.26 -1.69
CA LEU A 499 -1.47 -31.97 -0.76
C LEU A 499 -1.01 -33.42 -1.13
N LYS A 500 -1.79 -34.25 -1.87
CA LYS A 500 -1.68 -35.73 -2.01
C LYS A 500 -1.69 -36.38 -3.43
N GLU A 501 -1.62 -35.65 -4.57
CA GLU A 501 -1.69 -36.34 -5.91
C GLU A 501 -0.44 -37.07 -6.30
N ASN A 502 0.53 -36.20 -6.42
CA ASN A 502 1.60 -36.21 -7.39
C ASN A 502 1.42 -35.42 -8.70
N THR A 503 0.57 -34.37 -8.75
CA THR A 503 0.24 -33.56 -9.96
C THR A 503 -0.73 -32.37 -9.73
N VAL A 504 -0.54 -31.20 -10.38
CA VAL A 504 -1.22 -29.87 -10.18
C VAL A 504 -2.47 -29.68 -11.05
N SER A 505 -3.16 -28.53 -11.04
CA SER A 505 -3.94 -28.04 -12.20
C SER A 505 -4.10 -26.51 -12.46
N VAL A 506 -3.86 -26.12 -13.70
CA VAL A 506 -4.26 -24.82 -14.30
C VAL A 506 -5.45 -24.99 -15.21
N LEU A 507 -6.33 -23.99 -15.41
CA LEU A 507 -7.56 -24.24 -16.16
C LEU A 507 -8.09 -23.22 -17.20
N LEU A 508 -7.37 -22.95 -18.31
CA LEU A 508 -7.73 -22.07 -19.47
C LEU A 508 -9.23 -21.83 -19.82
N GLY A 509 -9.66 -20.79 -20.55
CA GLY A 509 -11.02 -20.21 -20.56
C GLY A 509 -12.10 -20.69 -21.55
N LEU A 510 -13.25 -20.02 -21.55
CA LEU A 510 -14.25 -19.92 -22.65
C LEU A 510 -15.20 -18.69 -22.60
N GLY A 511 -14.81 -17.60 -21.96
CA GLY A 511 -15.51 -16.33 -21.88
C GLY A 511 -17.04 -16.37 -21.79
N ASP A 512 -17.67 -17.17 -20.92
CA ASP A 512 -19.09 -16.97 -20.52
C ASP A 512 -19.37 -17.06 -19.02
N GLY A 513 -18.38 -16.86 -18.18
CA GLY A 513 -18.37 -17.31 -16.80
C GLY A 513 -17.74 -18.69 -16.67
N THR A 514 -17.09 -19.29 -17.73
CA THR A 514 -16.66 -20.72 -17.74
C THR A 514 -15.46 -21.38 -18.66
N PHE A 515 -14.58 -22.38 -18.27
CA PHE A 515 -13.09 -22.48 -18.58
C PHE A 515 -12.36 -23.84 -19.11
N SER A 516 -12.17 -24.18 -20.44
CA SER A 516 -11.23 -25.13 -21.26
C SER A 516 -10.91 -26.71 -21.14
N ASP A 517 -9.66 -27.25 -21.44
CA ASP A 517 -9.23 -28.73 -21.54
C ASP A 517 -7.78 -29.30 -21.04
N ARG A 518 -7.72 -30.37 -20.17
CA ARG A 518 -6.66 -31.13 -19.31
C ARG A 518 -5.16 -31.43 -19.70
N THR A 519 -4.32 -30.53 -20.25
CA THR A 519 -2.84 -30.74 -20.54
C THR A 519 -1.91 -31.01 -19.32
N PHE A 520 -0.56 -31.36 -19.39
CA PHE A 520 0.43 -31.52 -18.23
C PHE A 520 1.89 -32.18 -18.49
N TYR A 521 3.01 -32.04 -17.68
CA TYR A 521 4.25 -33.00 -17.49
C TYR A 521 5.14 -33.03 -16.10
N PRO A 522 5.35 -34.10 -15.19
CA PRO A 522 4.80 -34.76 -13.83
C PRO A 522 4.18 -34.33 -12.29
N THR A 523 4.11 -33.30 -11.24
CA THR A 523 4.88 -32.14 -10.33
C THR A 523 6.04 -32.27 -9.14
N GLY A 524 5.85 -32.30 -7.76
CA GLY A 524 6.75 -32.60 -6.52
C GLY A 524 6.15 -32.97 -5.05
N ASN A 525 6.25 -34.16 -4.39
CA ASN A 525 5.35 -34.74 -3.29
C ASN A 525 4.83 -33.86 -2.04
N ARG A 526 3.67 -34.00 -1.31
CA ARG A 526 3.12 -33.47 0.05
C ARG A 526 2.23 -32.11 0.39
N PRO A 527 2.15 -31.00 -0.36
CA PRO A 527 2.15 -29.49 0.01
C PRO A 527 0.85 -28.71 0.50
N ARG A 528 0.79 -27.33 0.72
CA ARG A 528 -0.44 -26.63 1.33
C ARG A 528 -1.20 -25.15 1.04
N SER A 529 -0.89 -23.98 0.28
CA SER A 529 -1.80 -22.71 -0.08
C SER A 529 -1.43 -21.57 -1.22
N VAL A 530 -2.00 -20.30 -1.50
CA VAL A 530 -1.60 -19.10 -2.50
C VAL A 530 -2.15 -17.56 -2.50
N ALA A 531 -1.97 -16.51 -3.45
CA ALA A 531 -0.90 -16.06 -4.49
C ALA A 531 -0.60 -14.90 -5.68
N THR A 532 -1.16 -13.75 -6.15
CA THR A 532 -0.83 -13.00 -7.51
C THR A 532 0.38 -11.97 -7.85
N GLY A 533 1.48 -12.17 -8.70
CA GLY A 533 2.49 -11.13 -9.34
C GLY A 533 3.80 -11.58 -10.22
N ASP A 534 4.52 -10.75 -11.09
CA ASP A 534 5.59 -10.82 -12.26
C ASP A 534 7.09 -11.14 -12.05
N LEU A 535 7.60 -12.37 -12.04
CA LEU A 535 8.75 -12.69 -11.21
C LEU A 535 10.15 -12.52 -11.76
N ASN A 536 10.23 -12.54 -13.07
CA ASN A 536 11.44 -12.20 -13.74
C ASN A 536 11.26 -10.93 -14.53
N ASN A 537 10.34 -10.07 -14.07
CA ASN A 537 10.35 -8.62 -14.18
C ASN A 537 10.14 -8.14 -15.62
N ASP A 538 9.33 -8.86 -16.34
CA ASP A 538 9.09 -8.80 -17.76
C ASP A 538 7.61 -9.09 -17.99
N SER A 539 6.74 -8.21 -18.49
CA SER A 539 5.26 -8.41 -18.62
C SER A 539 4.66 -9.74 -19.25
N ILE A 540 4.79 -10.97 -18.69
CA ILE A 540 3.92 -12.17 -18.95
C ILE A 540 3.62 -13.07 -17.73
N ILE A 541 2.54 -12.84 -16.99
CA ILE A 541 2.24 -13.42 -15.63
C ILE A 541 2.93 -14.72 -15.26
N ASP A 542 3.88 -14.76 -14.28
CA ASP A 542 5.76 -16.52 -12.92
C ASP A 542 5.56 -17.38 -11.51
N LEU A 543 5.84 -18.72 -11.45
CA LEU A 543 5.44 -19.67 -10.34
C LEU A 543 6.30 -19.92 -9.11
N SER A 544 5.69 -20.14 -7.91
CA SER A 544 6.32 -20.86 -6.79
C SER A 544 5.42 -21.37 -5.67
N ILE A 545 6.04 -22.00 -4.67
CA ILE A 545 5.80 -23.39 -4.29
C ILE A 545 5.73 -23.60 -2.78
N VAL A 546 4.99 -24.58 -2.29
CA VAL A 546 4.51 -24.53 -0.91
C VAL A 546 4.36 -25.85 -0.13
N ASN A 547 5.37 -26.25 0.64
CA ASN A 547 5.88 -27.58 0.78
C ASN A 547 5.75 -28.44 2.12
N GLN A 548 4.63 -28.52 2.88
CA GLN A 548 4.46 -29.07 4.29
C GLN A 548 5.49 -29.97 5.11
N ASN A 549 6.00 -31.18 4.81
CA ASN A 549 6.84 -31.97 5.78
C ASN A 549 8.19 -32.64 5.34
N ASP A 550 8.76 -32.37 4.15
CA ASP A 550 10.24 -32.27 4.01
C ASP A 550 10.72 -30.87 3.59
N GLY A 551 10.24 -30.32 2.47
CA GLY A 551 10.09 -28.88 2.28
C GLY A 551 11.06 -28.10 1.42
N THR A 552 10.57 -27.22 0.53
CA THR A 552 11.35 -26.07 0.03
C THR A 552 10.61 -24.75 -0.14
N ILE A 553 9.65 -24.53 -1.01
CA ILE A 553 9.67 -23.28 -1.81
C ILE A 553 10.73 -23.32 -2.91
N SER A 554 10.29 -23.12 -4.13
CA SER A 554 11.09 -23.26 -5.33
C SER A 554 10.37 -22.49 -6.42
N ILE A 555 11.04 -21.56 -7.09
CA ILE A 555 10.47 -20.73 -8.16
C ILE A 555 10.87 -21.30 -9.54
N LEU A 556 10.30 -21.01 -10.71
CA LEU A 556 10.22 -22.02 -11.80
C LEU A 556 10.81 -21.52 -13.19
N LEU A 557 10.17 -21.32 -14.37
CA LEU A 557 10.45 -20.30 -15.47
C LEU A 557 9.25 -20.02 -16.44
N GLY A 558 9.03 -18.76 -16.91
CA GLY A 558 7.90 -18.23 -17.76
C GLY A 558 8.15 -18.11 -19.29
N ASN A 559 7.08 -18.05 -20.13
CA ASN A 559 7.14 -17.88 -21.62
C ASN A 559 6.11 -16.93 -22.26
N GLY A 560 4.83 -17.09 -21.90
CA GLY A 560 3.72 -16.81 -22.81
C GLY A 560 3.41 -17.86 -23.91
N ASN A 561 3.48 -19.19 -23.66
CA ASN A 561 2.62 -20.13 -24.43
C ASN A 561 2.05 -21.40 -23.70
N ALA A 562 2.07 -21.42 -22.37
CA ALA A 562 1.73 -22.33 -21.25
C ALA A 562 2.66 -23.47 -20.80
N THR A 563 3.99 -23.31 -20.78
CA THR A 563 4.76 -24.45 -21.29
C THR A 563 6.24 -24.84 -20.88
N PHE A 564 6.87 -24.32 -19.81
CA PHE A 564 8.07 -24.78 -19.06
C PHE A 564 9.47 -25.19 -19.68
N GLN A 565 10.56 -25.29 -18.85
CA GLN A 565 11.97 -25.77 -19.16
C GLN A 565 12.74 -26.73 -18.15
N ASP A 566 13.84 -26.34 -17.43
CA ASP A 566 14.83 -27.26 -16.71
C ASP A 566 15.68 -26.64 -15.50
N GLN A 567 16.22 -27.43 -14.53
CA GLN A 567 15.97 -27.37 -13.04
C GLN A 567 17.13 -27.10 -11.98
N VAL A 568 16.86 -26.44 -10.80
CA VAL A 568 17.78 -26.19 -9.61
C VAL A 568 17.10 -26.08 -8.17
N ILE A 569 17.83 -26.17 -7.01
CA ILE A 569 17.29 -26.14 -5.58
C ILE A 569 18.27 -25.50 -4.48
N TYR A 570 17.82 -25.05 -3.26
CA TYR A 570 18.51 -24.85 -1.90
C TYR A 570 17.50 -24.91 -0.66
N HIS A 571 17.83 -24.52 0.62
CA HIS A 571 17.09 -24.88 1.90
C HIS A 571 16.96 -23.94 3.16
N VAL A 572 16.16 -24.45 4.13
CA VAL A 572 15.70 -24.08 5.52
C VAL A 572 15.38 -25.41 6.34
N ASP A 573 14.57 -25.49 7.43
CA ASP A 573 14.12 -26.68 8.23
C ASP A 573 12.57 -26.67 8.65
N PRO A 574 11.87 -27.68 9.30
CA PRO A 574 10.64 -28.32 8.71
C PRO A 574 9.30 -28.59 9.53
N ASN A 575 8.07 -28.16 9.07
CA ASN A 575 6.64 -28.59 9.41
C ASN A 575 5.46 -27.69 8.84
N ALA A 576 5.37 -27.32 7.55
CA ALA A 576 5.27 -25.90 7.17
C ALA A 576 4.14 -25.28 6.24
N ASP A 577 3.66 -24.00 6.44
CA ASP A 577 2.48 -23.44 5.74
C ASP A 577 2.13 -21.84 5.53
N ASN A 578 2.60 -20.86 4.65
CA ASN A 578 2.10 -19.46 4.16
C ASN A 578 2.70 -17.99 4.49
N SER A 579 2.56 -16.97 3.59
CA SER A 579 3.65 -16.19 2.96
C SER A 579 3.60 -14.76 2.24
N ILE A 580 3.77 -13.59 2.82
CA ILE A 580 3.35 -12.32 2.12
C ILE A 580 4.10 -11.57 1.03
N THR A 581 3.37 -11.09 -0.02
CA THR A 581 3.86 -10.18 -1.10
C THR A 581 3.34 -8.74 -1.25
N ARG A 582 4.30 -7.83 -1.18
CA ARG A 582 4.44 -6.48 -1.69
C ARG A 582 5.90 -6.15 -1.35
N ASP A 583 6.15 -4.99 -0.76
CA ASP A 583 7.34 -4.15 -0.72
C ASP A 583 7.68 -3.72 0.71
N PHE A 584 8.06 -4.69 1.54
CA PHE A 584 9.08 -4.36 2.53
C PHE A 584 10.45 -3.88 1.97
N ASN A 585 10.63 -3.27 0.77
CA ASN A 585 11.82 -2.39 0.66
C ASN A 585 12.02 -1.17 -0.26
N TYR A 586 11.49 -0.91 -1.45
CA TYR A 586 11.68 0.28 -2.34
C TYR A 586 12.96 0.57 -3.23
N ASP A 587 13.94 -0.32 -3.51
CA ASP A 587 14.78 -0.29 -4.78
C ASP A 587 14.17 -0.76 -6.15
N GLY A 588 13.87 -2.05 -6.42
CA GLY A 588 13.07 -2.50 -7.59
C GLY A 588 12.03 -3.69 -7.60
N ILE A 589 12.31 -4.75 -6.85
CA ILE A 589 12.27 -6.21 -7.08
C ILE A 589 11.31 -6.97 -6.00
N LEU A 590 11.26 -8.28 -5.54
CA LEU A 590 10.10 -8.91 -4.70
C LEU A 590 10.32 -9.95 -3.55
N ASP A 591 9.71 -9.77 -2.37
CA ASP A 591 9.86 -10.62 -1.16
C ASP A 591 8.76 -11.64 -0.87
N LEU A 592 9.08 -12.94 -0.91
CA LEU A 592 8.54 -13.88 0.06
C LEU A 592 8.65 -13.45 1.50
N ALA A 593 7.55 -13.73 2.16
CA ALA A 593 7.42 -13.81 3.59
C ALA A 593 6.77 -15.14 4.01
N VAL A 594 6.74 -15.50 5.32
CA VAL A 594 6.38 -16.76 6.03
C VAL A 594 6.32 -16.65 7.58
N SER A 595 5.57 -17.48 8.34
CA SER A 595 5.81 -17.73 9.81
C SER A 595 6.81 -18.89 10.24
N ASN A 596 6.61 -19.84 11.20
CA ASN A 596 6.64 -21.33 11.10
C ASN A 596 6.31 -22.31 12.37
N HIS A 597 5.32 -23.23 12.42
CA HIS A 597 4.97 -24.30 13.43
C HIS A 597 5.99 -25.40 13.81
N GLY A 598 7.26 -25.04 13.91
CA GLY A 598 8.26 -25.78 14.66
C GLY A 598 8.81 -25.00 15.87
N THR A 599 9.15 -23.71 15.73
CA THR A 599 10.16 -23.09 16.63
C THR A 599 10.06 -21.58 17.01
N ASP A 600 8.93 -20.90 16.83
CA ASP A 600 8.55 -19.59 17.46
C ASP A 600 9.25 -18.32 16.90
N ASN A 601 9.40 -18.25 15.57
CA ASN A 601 10.31 -17.37 14.82
C ASN A 601 9.82 -17.00 13.33
N ILE A 602 10.48 -16.36 12.34
CA ILE A 602 10.07 -16.01 10.88
C ILE A 602 11.34 -15.82 10.03
N GLY A 603 11.44 -15.04 8.91
CA GLY A 603 12.55 -15.03 7.91
C GLY A 603 12.74 -13.87 6.90
N ILE A 604 13.51 -14.10 5.86
CA ILE A 604 13.58 -13.36 4.59
C ILE A 604 14.14 -14.35 3.54
N LEU A 605 14.31 -13.99 2.29
CA LEU A 605 15.45 -14.46 1.53
C LEU A 605 16.14 -13.34 0.72
N ILE A 606 15.68 -12.07 0.77
CA ILE A 606 16.12 -10.82 0.11
C ILE A 606 16.87 -11.10 -1.18
N GLY A 607 16.26 -10.76 -2.30
CA GLY A 607 16.79 -11.15 -3.58
C GLY A 607 17.78 -10.15 -4.17
N ASN A 608 17.87 -10.12 -5.51
CA ASN A 608 18.91 -9.38 -6.22
C ASN A 608 18.56 -8.77 -7.60
N GLY A 609 17.51 -9.19 -8.30
CA GLY A 609 17.26 -8.73 -9.68
C GLY A 609 17.71 -9.72 -10.76
N ASP A 610 17.36 -11.00 -10.58
CA ASP A 610 17.56 -12.12 -11.51
C ASP A 610 16.60 -13.24 -11.14
N GLY A 611 16.53 -13.49 -9.83
CA GLY A 611 15.36 -14.12 -9.25
C GLY A 611 15.67 -15.11 -8.14
N THR A 612 16.61 -14.86 -7.23
CA THR A 612 16.54 -15.52 -5.91
C THR A 612 16.89 -14.62 -4.73
N PHE A 613 18.07 -14.71 -4.10
CA PHE A 613 18.25 -14.50 -2.64
C PHE A 613 19.77 -14.18 -2.25
N GLN A 614 20.20 -13.96 -0.97
CA GLN A 614 21.66 -13.91 -0.49
C GLN A 614 22.19 -14.81 0.74
N ASP A 615 22.11 -14.54 2.08
CA ASP A 615 22.35 -15.52 3.25
C ASP A 615 21.47 -15.36 4.59
N GLN A 616 21.04 -16.43 5.29
CA GLN A 616 20.04 -16.55 6.42
C GLN A 616 20.15 -15.54 7.63
N TYR A 617 19.09 -14.81 8.06
CA TYR A 617 19.00 -14.06 9.38
C TYR A 617 17.78 -14.46 10.25
N ARG A 618 17.61 -13.94 11.50
CA ARG A 618 16.64 -14.41 12.57
C ARG A 618 16.30 -13.52 13.88
N PHE A 619 15.04 -13.04 14.18
CA PHE A 619 14.38 -12.32 15.42
C PHE A 619 13.01 -12.84 16.13
N ASN A 620 12.90 -13.39 17.37
CA ASN A 620 11.72 -14.25 17.81
C ASN A 620 10.45 -13.58 18.43
N THR A 621 9.38 -14.38 18.73
CA THR A 621 8.17 -13.96 19.50
C THR A 621 7.64 -14.97 20.55
N GLN A 622 6.32 -15.06 20.81
CA GLN A 622 5.73 -15.97 21.82
C GLN A 622 5.19 -17.27 21.18
N SER A 623 4.36 -18.03 21.91
CA SER A 623 4.27 -19.47 21.73
C SER A 623 3.28 -19.94 20.65
N GLY A 624 3.81 -20.34 19.47
CA GLY A 624 3.03 -20.87 18.31
C GLY A 624 2.90 -20.10 16.91
N PRO A 625 3.22 -18.82 16.58
CA PRO A 625 2.48 -18.01 15.52
C PRO A 625 2.62 -18.07 13.90
N ASN A 626 1.78 -18.34 12.81
CA ASN A 626 0.38 -18.87 12.51
C ASN A 626 -0.34 -18.83 10.93
N SER A 627 -1.19 -18.08 9.97
CA SER A 627 -2.17 -16.74 9.72
C SER A 627 -2.05 -14.99 10.02
N MET A 628 -1.25 -13.99 9.42
CA MET A 628 -0.53 -12.61 9.37
C MET A 628 -1.03 -11.48 8.36
N ASN A 629 -0.82 -10.10 8.42
CA ASN A 629 -1.44 -8.85 7.75
C ASN A 629 -0.58 -7.51 7.97
N ALA A 630 -0.80 -6.28 7.38
CA ALA A 630 0.09 -5.07 7.06
C ALA A 630 0.27 -3.77 7.98
N ALA A 631 0.91 -2.67 7.47
CA ALA A 631 0.77 -1.22 7.79
C ALA A 631 1.74 -0.46 8.70
N ASP A 632 1.89 0.84 8.44
CA ASP A 632 2.40 1.93 9.30
C ASP A 632 2.26 1.87 10.82
N PHE A 633 2.93 0.99 11.57
CA PHE A 633 2.87 1.09 13.03
C PHE A 633 3.77 2.18 13.65
N ASN A 634 4.37 3.06 12.86
CA ASN A 634 5.53 3.86 13.26
C ASN A 634 5.60 5.36 12.85
N ASN A 635 4.58 5.92 12.19
CA ASN A 635 4.43 7.31 11.73
C ASN A 635 5.62 7.86 10.96
N ASP A 636 6.29 6.97 10.22
CA ASP A 636 7.56 7.28 9.58
C ASP A 636 7.67 6.86 8.10
N GLY A 637 6.66 6.17 7.55
CA GLY A 637 6.47 6.03 6.10
C GLY A 637 7.07 4.76 5.50
N ILE A 638 7.02 3.68 6.28
CA ILE A 638 7.59 2.34 6.11
C ILE A 638 6.76 1.44 7.09
N LEU A 639 6.42 0.16 6.83
CA LEU A 639 5.14 -0.55 7.22
C LEU A 639 5.22 -1.75 8.24
N ASP A 640 4.67 -1.81 9.47
CA ASP A 640 5.40 -2.42 10.63
C ASP A 640 4.83 -3.62 11.52
N LEU A 641 5.58 -4.72 11.78
CA LEU A 641 5.15 -6.16 11.64
C LEU A 641 4.18 -7.11 12.47
N ALA A 642 3.20 -6.88 13.34
CA ALA A 642 2.34 -7.90 14.10
C ALA A 642 2.82 -9.33 14.58
N VAL A 643 2.18 -9.86 15.66
CA VAL A 643 2.23 -11.22 16.31
C VAL A 643 1.36 -11.18 17.58
N PRO A 644 0.05 -11.39 17.46
CA PRO A 644 -0.80 -11.99 18.52
C PRO A 644 -0.36 -13.43 18.98
N ASN A 645 -0.86 -14.09 20.05
CA ASN A 645 -0.20 -15.31 20.64
C ASN A 645 -1.12 -16.44 21.27
N MET A 646 -1.05 -17.74 20.83
CA MET A 646 -1.95 -18.92 21.19
C MET A 646 -1.89 -19.10 22.66
N TYR A 647 -0.77 -19.67 23.06
CA TYR A 647 -0.71 -20.39 24.31
C TYR A 647 -0.33 -19.39 25.42
N SER A 648 -0.69 -18.11 25.23
CA SER A 648 -0.39 -16.95 26.09
C SER A 648 -1.51 -15.92 26.29
N ASP A 649 -2.60 -15.90 25.50
CA ASP A 649 -3.69 -14.91 25.61
C ASP A 649 -3.29 -13.44 25.31
N THR A 650 -2.35 -13.19 24.38
CA THR A 650 -1.76 -11.84 24.15
C THR A 650 -1.53 -11.44 22.70
N PHE A 651 -0.91 -10.27 22.52
CA PHE A 651 0.03 -9.96 21.46
C PHE A 651 1.46 -9.69 21.90
N CYS A 652 2.31 -9.33 20.92
CA CYS A 652 3.52 -8.48 20.94
C CYS A 652 3.32 -7.17 20.11
N VAL A 653 4.27 -6.19 20.15
CA VAL A 653 4.60 -4.85 19.49
C VAL A 653 6.13 -4.84 19.23
N LEU A 654 6.85 -3.98 18.48
CA LEU A 654 8.35 -3.99 18.37
C LEU A 654 9.13 -2.64 17.93
N PHE A 655 8.66 -1.67 17.07
CA PHE A 655 9.29 -0.45 16.38
C PHE A 655 10.25 -0.42 15.07
N GLY A 656 9.94 -0.60 13.72
CA GLY A 656 10.64 -0.59 12.28
C GLY A 656 11.43 -1.78 11.30
N ASN A 657 12.72 -2.30 10.94
CA ASN A 657 14.28 -2.27 11.12
C ASN A 657 15.33 -2.14 9.93
N LEU A 658 16.37 -1.31 10.21
CA LEU A 658 17.24 -0.36 9.47
C LEU A 658 17.71 -0.58 8.02
N ASN A 659 17.49 -1.76 7.46
CA ASN A 659 18.40 -2.31 6.46
C ASN A 659 17.99 -3.72 6.03
N GLY A 660 16.71 -4.05 6.12
CA GLY A 660 16.26 -5.41 5.92
C GLY A 660 16.69 -6.23 7.09
N THR A 661 16.06 -5.96 8.22
CA THR A 661 16.06 -6.72 9.47
C THR A 661 14.96 -6.17 10.35
N PHE A 662 14.79 -6.68 11.58
CA PHE A 662 13.74 -6.29 12.54
C PHE A 662 14.21 -6.05 14.01
N GLN A 663 13.29 -5.67 14.92
CA GLN A 663 13.45 -5.50 16.39
C GLN A 663 12.85 -6.69 17.18
N ASP A 664 12.54 -6.52 18.48
CA ASP A 664 12.10 -7.56 19.45
C ASP A 664 10.70 -7.32 20.09
N CYS A 665 10.03 -8.36 20.60
CA CYS A 665 8.57 -8.36 20.82
C CYS A 665 7.98 -7.91 22.17
N VAL A 666 7.02 -6.98 22.11
CA VAL A 666 6.48 -6.06 23.13
C VAL A 666 4.99 -6.39 23.44
N PRO A 667 4.67 -7.25 24.40
CA PRO A 667 3.32 -7.78 24.55
C PRO A 667 2.22 -6.83 25.03
N TYR A 668 1.08 -6.87 24.35
CA TYR A 668 -0.18 -6.22 24.74
C TYR A 668 -1.29 -7.29 24.98
N PRO A 669 -2.43 -6.95 25.60
CA PRO A 669 -3.34 -7.96 26.15
C PRO A 669 -4.48 -8.33 25.22
N ALA A 670 -4.78 -9.63 25.14
CA ALA A 670 -6.00 -10.15 24.56
C ALA A 670 -6.94 -10.72 25.62
N GLY A 671 -7.69 -11.77 25.28
CA GLY A 671 -7.87 -12.83 26.25
C GLY A 671 -7.91 -14.15 25.52
N ALA A 672 -8.92 -15.00 25.77
CA ALA A 672 -8.75 -16.45 25.78
C ALA A 672 -8.35 -17.12 24.44
N THR A 673 -7.04 -17.04 24.21
CA THR A 673 -6.13 -17.87 23.40
C THR A 673 -6.07 -17.49 21.90
N PRO A 674 -5.51 -16.33 21.44
CA PRO A 674 -5.73 -15.44 20.23
C PRO A 674 -6.07 -15.84 18.72
N SER A 675 -6.09 -14.99 17.69
CA SER A 675 -6.67 -15.24 16.33
C SER A 675 -6.25 -14.36 15.15
N GLY A 676 -7.00 -14.43 14.04
CA GLY A 676 -6.98 -13.62 12.81
C GLY A 676 -7.74 -12.30 12.96
N ILE A 677 -7.39 -11.27 12.14
CA ILE A 677 -7.21 -9.83 12.45
C ILE A 677 -7.14 -8.89 11.17
N ALA A 678 -8.16 -8.03 10.90
CA ALA A 678 -8.50 -7.09 9.73
C ALA A 678 -7.77 -5.68 9.61
N PHE A 679 -8.22 -4.54 8.90
CA PHE A 679 -7.85 -2.99 8.78
C PHE A 679 -8.95 -1.94 8.19
N GLY A 680 -8.97 -0.54 8.21
CA GLY A 680 -10.13 0.55 8.11
C GLY A 680 -10.38 1.92 9.03
N ASP A 681 -10.96 3.08 8.67
CA ASP A 681 -11.21 4.27 9.60
C ASP A 681 -12.39 4.22 10.64
N PHE A 682 -12.20 3.53 11.76
CA PHE A 682 -13.21 3.23 12.81
C PHE A 682 -13.82 4.41 13.59
N ASN A 683 -13.04 5.48 13.77
CA ASN A 683 -13.35 6.55 14.71
C ASN A 683 -13.14 7.96 14.15
N HIS A 684 -12.64 8.06 12.91
CA HIS A 684 -12.31 9.28 12.20
C HIS A 684 -11.33 10.19 12.95
N ASP A 685 -10.50 9.63 13.85
CA ASP A 685 -9.40 10.34 14.53
C ASP A 685 -8.11 10.41 13.70
N ASN A 686 -8.12 9.65 12.62
CA ASN A 686 -7.07 9.52 11.66
C ASN A 686 -5.77 8.78 12.14
N TYR A 687 -5.91 7.90 13.15
CA TYR A 687 -4.95 6.88 13.60
C TYR A 687 -5.56 5.50 14.02
N THR A 688 -6.47 4.87 13.28
CA THR A 688 -6.10 3.57 12.70
C THR A 688 -5.85 2.37 13.68
N ASP A 689 -6.56 1.23 13.52
CA ASP A 689 -7.68 0.70 14.35
C ASP A 689 -7.93 -0.91 14.60
N ILE A 690 -7.01 -1.78 15.14
CA ILE A 690 -6.91 -3.14 15.91
C ILE A 690 -8.05 -3.83 16.66
N VAL A 691 -8.24 -5.13 16.38
CA VAL A 691 -9.03 -6.02 17.27
C VAL A 691 -8.43 -7.26 17.77
N VAL A 692 -8.55 -7.33 19.07
CA VAL A 692 -7.99 -8.32 19.92
C VAL A 692 -9.10 -9.14 20.55
N THR A 693 -8.92 -10.40 20.92
CA THR A 693 -10.11 -11.24 21.08
C THR A 693 -9.91 -12.55 21.88
N ASN A 694 -10.83 -13.52 21.82
CA ASN A 694 -10.93 -14.66 22.78
C ASN A 694 -11.81 -15.94 22.43
N TYR A 695 -11.33 -17.08 21.87
CA TYR A 695 -12.19 -18.24 21.46
C TYR A 695 -13.05 -18.66 22.61
N ASN A 696 -12.34 -18.93 23.70
CA ASN A 696 -12.86 -19.60 24.86
C ASN A 696 -13.62 -18.60 25.75
N ASP A 697 -13.63 -17.29 25.41
CA ASP A 697 -14.36 -16.20 26.10
C ASP A 697 -15.50 -15.61 25.24
N ARG A 698 -15.72 -16.08 24.00
CA ARG A 698 -16.84 -15.66 23.13
C ARG A 698 -16.94 -14.13 22.94
N SER A 699 -15.81 -13.44 22.77
CA SER A 699 -15.78 -11.97 22.81
C SER A 699 -14.51 -11.35 22.28
N VAL A 700 -14.57 -10.04 22.05
CA VAL A 700 -13.54 -9.23 21.35
C VAL A 700 -13.01 -8.10 22.19
N SER A 701 -12.21 -7.17 21.64
CA SER A 701 -11.37 -6.23 22.41
C SER A 701 -10.83 -5.08 21.51
N VAL A 702 -11.37 -3.87 21.74
CA VAL A 702 -11.17 -2.51 21.13
C VAL A 702 -10.11 -1.69 21.88
N LEU A 703 -8.98 -1.30 21.28
CA LEU A 703 -7.81 -0.69 21.95
C LEU A 703 -7.31 0.71 21.40
N LEU A 704 -8.16 1.68 21.03
CA LEU A 704 -7.87 3.00 20.39
C LEU A 704 -6.41 3.63 20.45
N ASN A 705 -5.93 4.34 19.43
CA ASN A 705 -4.56 4.84 19.23
C ASN A 705 -4.42 6.28 19.72
N ARG A 706 -3.29 6.83 19.30
CA ARG A 706 -2.62 8.07 19.68
C ARG A 706 -1.70 8.57 18.56
N GLY A 707 -1.48 7.78 17.50
CA GLY A 707 -0.44 8.03 16.50
C GLY A 707 0.96 7.96 17.10
N ASN A 708 1.23 7.02 18.02
CA ASN A 708 2.55 6.94 18.65
C ASN A 708 3.18 5.54 18.92
N GLY A 709 2.66 4.43 18.38
CA GLY A 709 3.15 3.10 18.80
C GLY A 709 2.72 2.75 20.23
N THR A 710 1.56 3.27 20.68
CA THR A 710 0.91 2.79 21.93
C THR A 710 -0.62 2.88 21.99
N PHE A 711 -1.24 1.72 22.17
CA PHE A 711 -2.69 1.47 22.36
C PHE A 711 -3.39 2.17 23.53
N GLN A 712 -4.72 2.15 23.48
CA GLN A 712 -5.67 2.32 24.60
C GLN A 712 -6.14 0.95 25.13
N PRO A 713 -6.75 0.91 26.33
CA PRO A 713 -7.19 -0.36 26.93
C PRO A 713 -8.36 -1.01 26.18
N GLN A 714 -8.32 -2.35 26.06
CA GLN A 714 -9.36 -3.13 25.38
C GLN A 714 -10.79 -2.93 25.90
N THR A 715 -11.75 -2.73 24.99
CA THR A 715 -13.21 -2.77 25.24
C THR A 715 -13.85 -3.99 24.56
N LYS A 716 -14.58 -4.83 25.31
CA LYS A 716 -15.07 -6.12 24.80
C LYS A 716 -16.53 -6.13 24.35
N TYR A 717 -16.79 -6.79 23.21
CA TYR A 717 -18.12 -7.04 22.64
C TYR A 717 -18.36 -8.56 22.60
N ALA A 718 -19.58 -9.00 22.91
CA ALA A 718 -19.87 -10.38 23.29
C ALA A 718 -20.76 -11.10 22.27
N VAL A 719 -20.39 -12.33 21.91
CA VAL A 719 -20.84 -13.00 20.68
C VAL A 719 -21.16 -14.48 20.83
N GLY A 720 -20.68 -15.33 19.93
CA GLY A 720 -21.00 -16.74 19.85
C GLY A 720 -19.91 -17.66 20.37
N SER A 721 -20.25 -18.93 20.27
CA SER A 721 -19.56 -20.03 20.88
C SER A 721 -18.29 -20.39 20.12
N GLY A 722 -17.15 -20.00 20.68
CA GLY A 722 -15.86 -20.17 20.04
C GLY A 722 -15.70 -19.16 18.91
N ALA A 723 -14.64 -18.38 18.96
CA ALA A 723 -14.51 -17.13 18.23
C ALA A 723 -13.05 -16.76 17.83
N ARG A 724 -12.74 -16.09 16.67
CA ARG A 724 -11.50 -15.84 15.83
C ARG A 724 -11.78 -15.08 14.43
N ALA A 725 -11.25 -13.91 13.88
CA ALA A 725 -11.04 -13.55 12.35
C ALA A 725 -11.03 -12.07 11.71
N VAL A 726 -11.81 -11.78 10.67
CA VAL A 726 -12.46 -10.65 9.95
C VAL A 726 -11.60 -9.62 9.22
N VAL A 727 -11.95 -8.90 8.10
CA VAL A 727 -13.12 -8.43 7.20
C VAL A 727 -13.79 -7.17 7.62
N SER A 728 -12.99 -6.23 8.07
CA SER A 728 -13.27 -4.85 7.74
C SER A 728 -13.97 -4.81 6.42
N PHE A 729 -15.13 -4.20 6.38
CA PHE A 729 -15.89 -3.91 5.19
C PHE A 729 -17.18 -3.23 5.58
N ASP A 730 -18.06 -3.17 4.60
CA ASP A 730 -19.11 -2.23 4.37
C ASP A 730 -20.42 -2.95 4.00
N VAL A 731 -21.56 -2.90 4.75
CA VAL A 731 -22.87 -3.62 4.45
C VAL A 731 -24.28 -2.97 4.72
N ASN A 732 -24.62 -1.74 4.28
CA ASN A 732 -25.96 -1.04 4.38
C ASN A 732 -26.22 0.31 3.58
N LEU A 733 -25.18 1.02 3.13
CA LEU A 733 -24.88 2.43 2.70
C LEU A 733 -24.68 3.71 3.64
N ASP A 734 -23.92 3.74 4.78
CA ASP A 734 -23.82 4.93 5.71
C ASP A 734 -22.49 5.51 6.39
N ASN A 735 -21.27 5.43 5.84
CA ASN A 735 -19.96 6.13 6.14
C ASN A 735 -19.12 6.06 7.49
N HIS A 736 -18.81 4.91 8.14
CA HIS A 736 -18.46 4.83 9.60
C HIS A 736 -17.60 3.65 10.15
N LEU A 737 -16.89 2.91 9.31
CA LEU A 737 -16.71 1.45 9.45
C LEU A 737 -16.81 0.64 10.74
N ASP A 738 -17.46 -0.52 10.52
CA ASP A 738 -17.80 -1.55 11.45
C ASP A 738 -17.61 -3.00 10.92
N LEU A 739 -18.53 -3.95 11.27
CA LEU A 739 -18.29 -5.11 12.16
C LEU A 739 -19.48 -6.40 12.47
N VAL A 740 -18.70 -7.40 11.67
CA VAL A 740 -18.88 -8.84 10.96
C VAL A 740 -18.05 -10.12 11.17
N ILE A 741 -18.63 -11.33 11.36
CA ILE A 741 -17.93 -12.40 12.11
C ILE A 741 -18.49 -13.86 11.96
N ILE A 742 -17.83 -15.00 12.38
CA ILE A 742 -18.17 -16.48 12.31
C ILE A 742 -18.56 -17.16 13.73
N CYS A 743 -18.83 -18.47 14.02
CA CYS A 743 -18.62 -19.18 15.37
C CYS A 743 -18.91 -20.69 15.36
N LEU A 744 -18.06 -21.54 15.97
CA LEU A 744 -17.97 -22.98 15.58
C LEU A 744 -18.17 -24.00 16.66
N SER A 745 -17.96 -23.57 17.89
CA SER A 745 -18.70 -24.19 18.96
C SER A 745 -20.16 -23.70 18.93
N ASP A 746 -20.58 -22.95 17.89
CA ASP A 746 -21.92 -22.42 17.65
C ASP A 746 -22.56 -22.93 16.35
N THR A 747 -23.88 -22.80 16.31
CA THR A 747 -24.77 -23.03 15.15
C THR A 747 -25.22 -21.73 14.50
N LYS A 748 -24.99 -20.64 15.24
CA LYS A 748 -25.68 -19.37 15.19
C LYS A 748 -24.64 -18.29 15.18
N ASN A 749 -25.08 -17.17 14.60
CA ASN A 749 -24.31 -16.19 13.86
C ASN A 749 -24.71 -14.75 14.38
N TYR A 750 -24.02 -13.61 14.20
CA TYR A 750 -24.33 -12.25 14.77
C TYR A 750 -23.93 -11.09 13.82
N ILE A 751 -24.21 -9.80 14.15
CA ILE A 751 -23.95 -8.54 13.38
C ILE A 751 -24.10 -7.28 14.30
N LEU A 752 -23.13 -6.76 15.07
CA LEU A 752 -23.18 -5.53 15.90
C LEU A 752 -22.73 -4.18 15.29
N LEU A 753 -23.53 -3.64 14.37
CA LEU A 753 -23.44 -2.30 13.73
C LEU A 753 -22.89 -1.19 14.64
N GLY A 754 -21.75 -0.59 14.31
CA GLY A 754 -21.21 0.59 14.98
C GLY A 754 -21.59 1.91 14.32
N SER A 755 -20.65 2.85 14.35
CA SER A 755 -20.98 4.25 14.69
C SER A 755 -19.88 5.30 14.46
N GLY A 756 -18.78 4.98 13.77
CA GLY A 756 -17.76 5.99 13.39
C GLY A 756 -17.12 6.72 14.57
N ASN A 757 -16.96 6.03 15.70
CA ASN A 757 -16.39 6.58 16.93
C ASN A 757 -15.63 5.54 17.78
N GLY A 758 -15.30 4.38 17.22
CA GLY A 758 -14.68 3.27 17.96
C GLY A 758 -15.63 2.48 18.89
N LEU A 759 -16.96 2.56 18.69
CA LEU A 759 -17.96 1.77 19.45
C LEU A 759 -19.02 1.10 18.56
N PHE A 760 -19.51 -0.07 19.02
CA PHE A 760 -20.32 -1.01 18.23
C PHE A 760 -21.65 -1.34 18.89
N GLU A 761 -22.74 -1.16 18.16
CA GLU A 761 -24.12 -1.32 18.62
C GLU A 761 -24.82 -2.60 18.07
N GLY A 762 -25.71 -2.50 17.07
CA GLY A 762 -26.90 -3.36 16.97
C GLY A 762 -26.72 -4.81 16.44
N ARG A 763 -26.51 -5.81 17.33
CA ARG A 763 -26.24 -7.27 17.08
C ARG A 763 -27.32 -8.13 16.33
N ILE A 764 -27.12 -8.58 15.07
CA ILE A 764 -28.12 -9.29 14.21
C ILE A 764 -27.73 -10.75 13.78
N PRO A 765 -28.53 -11.82 14.05
CA PRO A 765 -28.06 -13.22 13.93
C PRO A 765 -28.67 -14.18 12.88
N TYR A 766 -27.83 -15.01 12.24
CA TYR A 766 -28.13 -16.04 11.21
C TYR A 766 -27.73 -17.52 11.62
N ALA A 767 -27.74 -18.59 10.80
CA ALA A 767 -27.52 -20.00 11.29
C ALA A 767 -27.34 -21.16 10.23
N MET A 768 -26.48 -22.19 10.47
CA MET A 768 -25.89 -23.07 9.40
C MET A 768 -26.07 -24.62 9.47
N GLU A 769 -25.91 -25.32 8.31
CA GLU A 769 -26.22 -26.76 8.11
C GLU A 769 -25.07 -27.72 7.68
N GLN A 770 -24.83 -28.74 8.51
CA GLN A 770 -23.55 -29.41 8.85
C GLN A 770 -22.63 -30.05 7.79
N ASN A 771 -21.32 -29.84 8.05
CA ASN A 771 -20.00 -30.43 7.54
C ASN A 771 -18.53 -29.67 4.99
N HIS A 772 -17.30 -29.08 4.71
CA HIS A 772 -16.20 -28.24 5.33
C HIS A 772 -14.64 -28.57 4.99
N GLN A 773 -13.78 -27.71 4.33
CA GLN A 773 -12.39 -27.66 3.59
C GLN A 773 -11.92 -27.22 1.95
N PHE A 774 -11.97 -26.17 0.93
CA PHE A 774 -11.96 -24.58 0.47
C PHE A 774 -13.15 -23.78 -0.25
N MET A 775 -13.23 -22.40 -0.26
CA MET A 775 -14.23 -21.30 -0.72
C MET A 775 -13.68 -19.93 -1.41
N THR A 776 -14.35 -18.77 -1.77
CA THR A 776 -13.86 -17.42 -2.38
C THR A 776 -14.97 -16.45 -2.80
N SER A 777 -14.81 -15.09 -2.73
CA SER A 777 -15.76 -14.04 -3.15
C SER A 777 -15.76 -13.47 -4.57
N SER A 778 -16.93 -12.97 -5.09
CA SER A 778 -17.28 -11.93 -6.09
C SER A 778 -18.53 -12.22 -7.18
N ASP A 779 -18.85 -11.60 -8.40
CA ASP A 779 -20.04 -11.35 -9.34
C ASP A 779 -20.49 -12.22 -10.63
N ILE A 780 -20.50 -13.56 -10.77
CA ILE A 780 -20.51 -14.20 -12.16
C ILE A 780 -21.76 -14.10 -13.12
N ASN A 781 -22.73 -13.19 -12.92
CA ASN A 781 -23.84 -12.95 -13.89
C ASN A 781 -24.18 -11.49 -14.20
N ASN A 782 -23.32 -10.50 -13.88
CA ASN A 782 -23.44 -9.13 -14.38
C ASN A 782 -24.84 -8.54 -14.28
N ASP A 783 -25.40 -8.52 -13.07
CA ASP A 783 -26.13 -7.32 -12.72
C ASP A 783 -25.49 -6.39 -11.66
N LYS A 784 -24.57 -6.80 -10.73
CA LYS A 784 -23.69 -5.95 -9.84
C LYS A 784 -23.39 -6.27 -8.35
N MET A 785 -24.25 -6.93 -7.59
CA MET A 785 -23.95 -7.16 -6.18
C MET A 785 -23.31 -8.51 -6.08
N LEU A 786 -22.01 -8.55 -5.88
CA LEU A 786 -21.23 -9.73 -6.13
C LEU A 786 -21.63 -10.92 -5.17
N ASP A 787 -22.11 -12.06 -5.70
CA ASP A 787 -23.31 -12.95 -5.18
C ASP A 787 -23.04 -15.66 -3.87
N LEU A 788 -22.00 -16.17 -3.09
CA LEU A 788 -21.93 -17.32 -2.14
C LEU A 788 -21.87 -18.76 -2.62
N ILE A 789 -20.77 -18.93 -3.30
CA ILE A 789 -20.23 -20.09 -3.96
C ILE A 789 -20.15 -21.19 -2.86
N LEU A 790 -20.52 -22.50 -3.02
CA LEU A 790 -20.80 -23.32 -1.81
C LEU A 790 -20.77 -24.88 -1.81
N ILE A 791 -20.18 -25.62 -0.82
CA ILE A 791 -19.97 -27.13 -0.90
C ILE A 791 -20.03 -27.92 0.57
N TYR A 792 -20.68 -29.01 1.26
CA TYR A 792 -21.83 -30.08 1.34
C TYR A 792 -21.88 -31.57 0.72
N ASN A 793 -21.38 -32.63 1.38
CA ASN A 793 -21.66 -34.07 1.08
C ASN A 793 -21.22 -34.76 -0.27
N ASN A 794 -19.99 -34.54 -0.75
CA ASN A 794 -18.94 -35.56 -1.03
C ASN A 794 -18.44 -35.78 -2.48
N ASN A 795 -18.81 -34.88 -3.41
CA ASN A 795 -18.50 -34.84 -4.85
C ASN A 795 -19.36 -33.73 -5.50
N MET A 796 -19.45 -32.62 -4.81
CA MET A 796 -20.60 -31.76 -4.77
C MET A 796 -20.26 -30.25 -4.70
N LEU A 797 -21.25 -29.32 -4.59
CA LEU A 797 -21.18 -27.87 -5.01
C LEU A 797 -22.57 -27.14 -5.03
N ARG A 798 -22.70 -25.81 -4.84
CA ARG A 798 -23.96 -24.99 -4.77
C ARG A 798 -23.88 -23.41 -4.93
N ILE A 799 -24.91 -22.77 -5.55
CA ILE A 799 -25.34 -21.33 -5.54
C ILE A 799 -26.49 -21.21 -4.53
N LEU A 800 -26.88 -19.99 -4.26
CA LEU A 800 -27.47 -19.34 -3.03
C LEU A 800 -28.38 -18.33 -4.06
N TYR A 801 -28.86 -17.09 -3.81
CA TYR A 801 -28.91 -15.80 -4.59
C TYR A 801 -28.88 -14.66 -3.47
N GLY A 802 -28.48 -13.38 -3.55
CA GLY A 802 -28.57 -12.32 -2.46
C GLY A 802 -29.62 -11.13 -2.53
N SER A 803 -29.40 -9.95 -1.87
CA SER A 803 -30.28 -8.70 -1.79
C SER A 803 -29.70 -7.31 -1.27
N ALA A 804 -30.20 -6.16 -1.79
CA ALA A 804 -29.69 -4.79 -1.51
C ALA A 804 -30.16 -4.02 -0.23
N ASP A 805 -30.65 -4.67 0.83
CA ASP A 805 -30.53 -4.13 2.22
C ASP A 805 -29.27 -4.70 2.92
N GLY A 806 -28.41 -5.27 2.10
CA GLY A 806 -27.39 -6.23 2.41
C GLY A 806 -27.91 -7.62 2.81
N THR A 807 -29.25 -7.85 2.91
CA THR A 807 -29.73 -9.24 3.09
C THR A 807 -29.64 -9.92 1.75
N LEU A 808 -30.19 -11.12 1.65
CA LEU A 808 -29.55 -12.12 0.84
C LEU A 808 -30.61 -13.30 0.72
N GLY A 809 -30.56 -14.19 -0.29
CA GLY A 809 -31.71 -14.95 -0.88
C GLY A 809 -31.62 -16.48 -1.24
N ASN A 810 -31.62 -16.88 -2.55
CA ASN A 810 -32.07 -18.20 -3.14
C ASN A 810 -31.07 -19.42 -3.08
N GLN A 811 -31.03 -20.46 -3.99
CA GLN A 811 -29.97 -21.54 -4.12
C GLN A 811 -30.08 -22.70 -5.20
N ILE A 812 -28.96 -23.31 -5.72
CA ILE A 812 -28.88 -24.45 -6.72
C ILE A 812 -27.57 -25.33 -6.68
N ASP A 813 -27.52 -26.63 -7.10
CA ASP A 813 -26.36 -27.60 -7.05
C ASP A 813 -26.18 -28.52 -8.34
N TYR A 814 -24.98 -28.93 -8.87
CA TYR A 814 -24.85 -29.99 -9.96
C TYR A 814 -24.22 -31.40 -9.59
N SER A 815 -23.11 -31.96 -10.21
CA SER A 815 -22.35 -33.22 -9.78
C SER A 815 -20.85 -33.38 -10.23
N LEU A 816 -20.02 -34.22 -9.57
CA LEU A 816 -18.55 -34.36 -9.84
C LEU A 816 -17.92 -35.79 -9.75
N PRO A 817 -17.15 -36.25 -10.76
CA PRO A 817 -16.21 -37.37 -10.70
C PRO A 817 -15.29 -37.76 -9.49
N PHE A 818 -14.77 -36.95 -8.51
CA PHE A 818 -13.92 -37.47 -7.36
C PHE A 818 -13.81 -36.65 -6.00
N ASN A 819 -12.61 -36.26 -5.43
CA ASN A 819 -12.35 -35.67 -4.06
C ASN A 819 -11.36 -34.40 -3.62
N ALA A 820 -11.26 -33.17 -4.25
CA ALA A 820 -10.72 -31.72 -4.06
C ALA A 820 -10.13 -30.98 -2.78
N THR A 821 -9.82 -29.63 -2.75
CA THR A 821 -9.72 -28.61 -1.62
C THR A 821 -9.50 -27.07 -1.93
N PHE A 822 -9.38 -26.42 -3.12
CA PHE A 822 -8.89 -24.98 -3.33
C PHE A 822 -9.09 -24.34 -4.79
N VAL A 823 -9.02 -22.98 -5.05
CA VAL A 823 -9.82 -22.20 -6.11
C VAL A 823 -9.51 -20.67 -6.61
N LEU A 824 -9.13 -20.21 -7.86
CA LEU A 824 -8.56 -18.79 -8.27
C LEU A 824 -9.39 -17.70 -9.17
N THR A 825 -10.73 -17.65 -9.33
CA THR A 825 -11.59 -16.80 -10.25
C THR A 825 -10.88 -15.97 -11.29
N ALA A 826 -10.75 -16.52 -12.52
CA ALA A 826 -10.21 -15.80 -13.67
C ALA A 826 -10.26 -16.57 -15.09
N ASP A 827 -10.84 -16.00 -16.21
CA ASP A 827 -11.08 -16.14 -17.72
C ASP A 827 -9.86 -16.70 -18.47
N PHE A 828 -9.91 -17.33 -19.66
CA PHE A 828 -8.62 -17.61 -20.38
C PHE A 828 -8.68 -17.95 -21.90
N ASN A 829 -9.38 -17.19 -22.74
CA ASN A 829 -9.35 -17.34 -24.22
C ASN A 829 -9.95 -16.16 -25.06
N ASN A 830 -9.81 -14.91 -24.61
CA ASN A 830 -10.36 -13.61 -25.08
C ASN A 830 -11.88 -13.33 -25.02
N ASP A 831 -12.82 -14.30 -25.00
CA ASP A 831 -14.25 -13.98 -25.17
C ASP A 831 -14.98 -13.36 -23.96
N SER A 832 -14.21 -13.00 -22.93
CA SER A 832 -14.51 -11.93 -21.98
C SER A 832 -15.77 -12.18 -21.17
N ASN A 833 -15.76 -13.27 -20.41
CA ASN A 833 -16.55 -13.39 -19.20
C ASN A 833 -15.85 -14.46 -18.34
N LEU A 834 -15.05 -14.10 -17.34
CA LEU A 834 -14.09 -14.98 -16.71
C LEU A 834 -14.67 -16.36 -16.23
N ASP A 835 -13.92 -17.41 -16.53
CA ASP A 835 -14.04 -18.95 -16.41
C ASP A 835 -13.11 -20.56 -14.01
N LEU A 836 -12.82 -21.92 -13.91
CA LEU A 836 -12.59 -22.67 -12.68
C LEU A 836 -11.41 -23.63 -12.72
N ALA A 837 -10.31 -23.21 -12.08
CA ALA A 837 -9.22 -23.97 -11.44
C ALA A 837 -9.24 -23.91 -9.88
N LEU A 838 -9.39 -24.99 -9.08
CA LEU A 838 -9.56 -26.42 -9.39
C LEU A 838 -8.19 -27.11 -9.54
N THR A 839 -7.84 -28.18 -8.79
CA THR A 839 -6.71 -29.12 -9.08
C THR A 839 -6.77 -30.53 -8.46
N ASN A 840 -5.74 -31.39 -8.65
CA ASN A 840 -5.78 -32.78 -8.18
C ASN A 840 -4.89 -33.37 -7.05
N GLN A 841 -5.44 -34.15 -6.07
CA GLN A 841 -4.75 -35.05 -5.07
C GLN A 841 -5.00 -36.64 -5.00
N TYR A 842 -4.92 -37.51 -6.05
CA TYR A 842 -4.39 -38.93 -5.85
C TYR A 842 -3.54 -39.65 -6.96
N ASN A 843 -3.40 -39.13 -8.18
CA ASN A 843 -2.70 -39.68 -9.34
C ASN A 843 -1.90 -38.71 -10.27
N ASN A 844 -2.57 -38.10 -11.27
CA ASN A 844 -2.08 -37.43 -12.51
C ASN A 844 -3.12 -36.43 -13.15
N SER A 845 -2.85 -35.09 -13.17
CA SER A 845 -3.59 -33.97 -13.86
C SER A 845 -2.76 -32.68 -14.16
N ILE A 846 -3.09 -31.82 -15.15
CA ILE A 846 -3.74 -30.47 -15.04
C ILE A 846 -5.03 -30.49 -15.88
N THR A 847 -6.08 -29.67 -15.63
CA THR A 847 -7.45 -30.23 -15.67
C THR A 847 -8.52 -29.68 -16.64
N ILE A 848 -9.03 -28.50 -16.41
CA ILE A 848 -9.69 -27.61 -17.36
C ILE A 848 -11.11 -27.99 -17.86
N LEU A 849 -12.10 -27.07 -17.68
CA LEU A 849 -13.55 -27.20 -18.02
C LEU A 849 -14.35 -25.91 -18.46
N LEU A 850 -14.75 -25.86 -19.75
CA LEU A 850 -15.37 -24.76 -20.57
C LEU A 850 -16.80 -24.23 -20.25
N ALA A 851 -17.06 -23.03 -20.81
CA ALA A 851 -18.31 -22.26 -20.75
C ALA A 851 -19.52 -22.66 -21.57
N GLY A 852 -20.66 -22.12 -21.09
CA GLY A 852 -21.83 -21.79 -21.88
C GLY A 852 -22.47 -20.45 -21.49
N LYS A 853 -22.70 -19.63 -22.54
CA LYS A 853 -23.39 -18.32 -22.75
C LYS A 853 -24.62 -17.92 -21.92
N ASN A 854 -24.93 -18.68 -20.90
CA ASN A 854 -25.94 -18.39 -19.90
C ASN A 854 -25.36 -18.52 -18.48
N HIS A 855 -24.04 -18.33 -18.36
CA HIS A 855 -23.28 -18.41 -17.13
C HIS A 855 -23.41 -19.78 -16.41
N THR A 856 -23.67 -20.86 -17.16
CA THR A 856 -23.74 -22.24 -16.62
C THR A 856 -22.87 -23.19 -17.43
N PHE A 857 -22.26 -24.16 -16.76
CA PHE A 857 -21.11 -24.87 -17.33
C PHE A 857 -21.11 -26.40 -17.21
N ASN A 858 -20.06 -27.06 -17.71
CA ASN A 858 -20.11 -28.48 -18.06
C ASN A 858 -19.02 -29.31 -17.35
N THR A 859 -19.43 -30.24 -16.48
CA THR A 859 -18.61 -31.11 -15.63
C THR A 859 -17.77 -32.17 -16.35
N ASP A 860 -18.10 -32.47 -17.62
CA ASP A 860 -17.79 -33.75 -18.26
C ASP A 860 -16.62 -33.71 -19.26
N ASN A 861 -15.96 -32.56 -19.46
CA ASN A 861 -14.93 -32.37 -20.50
C ASN A 861 -13.58 -31.93 -19.90
N THR A 862 -12.51 -32.72 -20.11
CA THR A 862 -11.10 -32.56 -19.64
C THR A 862 -10.12 -33.58 -20.40
N PHE A 863 -9.03 -33.30 -21.20
CA PHE A 863 -8.13 -34.29 -21.93
C PHE A 863 -6.56 -34.35 -21.64
N GLN A 864 -5.92 -35.52 -21.33
CA GLN A 864 -4.73 -35.70 -20.42
C GLN A 864 -3.23 -35.93 -20.89
N PHE A 865 -2.21 -35.45 -20.10
CA PHE A 865 -0.70 -35.64 -20.08
C PHE A 865 -0.01 -35.89 -18.63
N PRO A 866 1.19 -35.34 -18.13
CA PRO A 866 1.75 -35.51 -16.69
C PRO A 866 2.06 -34.53 -15.40
N VAL A 867 2.60 -33.25 -15.23
CA VAL A 867 3.12 -32.38 -13.99
C VAL A 867 4.68 -31.81 -13.59
N GLY A 868 5.90 -32.29 -13.01
CA GLY A 868 6.81 -33.41 -12.33
C GLY A 868 6.82 -34.42 -11.00
N ASN A 869 5.80 -34.96 -10.19
CA ASN A 869 5.54 -35.31 -8.71
C ASN A 869 4.38 -34.47 -7.86
N GLN A 870 4.21 -34.40 -6.49
CA GLN A 870 3.22 -33.56 -5.57
C GLN A 870 2.86 -32.05 -5.84
N PRO A 871 1.72 -31.40 -5.43
CA PRO A 871 1.62 -29.91 -5.52
C PRO A 871 0.67 -29.06 -4.62
N THR A 872 0.90 -27.76 -4.32
CA THR A 872 -0.01 -26.82 -3.61
C THR A 872 0.22 -25.30 -3.90
N SER A 873 0.84 -24.88 -5.01
CA SER A 873 0.65 -23.48 -5.42
C SER A 873 0.22 -23.31 -6.85
N LEU A 874 0.01 -22.06 -7.22
CA LEU A 874 -0.41 -21.46 -8.45
C LEU A 874 -0.22 -19.96 -8.24
N THR A 875 -0.65 -19.16 -9.20
CA THR A 875 -1.22 -17.82 -9.09
C THR A 875 -1.36 -17.30 -10.50
N THR A 876 -1.21 -15.98 -10.68
CA THR A 876 -0.98 -15.20 -11.87
C THR A 876 -0.20 -13.91 -11.56
N GLY A 877 0.81 -13.50 -12.35
CA GLY A 877 1.78 -12.45 -12.04
C GLY A 877 2.04 -11.13 -12.81
N TYR A 878 3.11 -11.10 -13.62
CA TYR A 878 3.35 -10.56 -15.00
C TYR A 878 4.75 -10.97 -15.62
N PHE A 879 5.33 -12.21 -15.59
CA PHE A 879 6.73 -12.70 -16.00
C PHE A 879 7.09 -13.32 -17.44
N ASN A 880 7.80 -12.59 -18.32
CA ASN A 880 8.11 -12.79 -19.75
C ASN A 880 8.17 -11.62 -20.82
N ASP A 881 7.51 -10.48 -20.60
CA ASP A 881 7.30 -9.25 -21.43
C ASP A 881 6.67 -9.32 -22.85
N ASP A 882 6.18 -10.45 -23.37
CA ASP A 882 5.46 -10.46 -24.65
C ASP A 882 3.98 -10.01 -24.58
N ASN A 883 3.44 -9.76 -23.37
CA ASN A 883 2.01 -9.52 -23.12
C ASN A 883 1.18 -10.70 -23.66
N ILE A 884 1.61 -11.90 -23.26
CA ILE A 884 0.84 -13.07 -22.87
C ILE A 884 0.90 -13.10 -21.33
N LEU A 885 0.31 -14.06 -20.66
CA LEU A 885 0.36 -14.21 -19.20
C LEU A 885 0.56 -15.69 -18.89
N ASP A 886 0.72 -16.04 -17.61
CA ASP A 886 0.84 -17.38 -17.02
C ASP A 886 0.55 -17.47 -15.47
N LEU A 887 1.44 -17.92 -14.55
CA LEU A 887 1.02 -18.73 -13.38
C LEU A 887 1.97 -19.10 -12.20
N ALA A 888 1.46 -19.49 -11.00
CA ALA A 888 2.24 -20.05 -9.85
C ALA A 888 2.39 -21.54 -9.20
N VAL A 889 2.34 -22.79 -9.82
CA VAL A 889 2.35 -24.27 -9.35
C VAL A 889 2.91 -24.74 -7.95
N SER A 890 3.31 -26.00 -7.59
CA SER A 890 3.31 -26.65 -6.21
C SER A 890 4.17 -27.93 -6.08
N ASN A 891 4.93 -28.20 -4.96
CA ASN A 891 5.95 -29.28 -4.82
C ASN A 891 6.60 -29.74 -3.40
N TYR A 892 5.94 -30.24 -2.31
CA TYR A 892 6.51 -30.50 -0.91
C TYR A 892 7.86 -31.21 -0.67
N TYR A 893 7.86 -32.54 -0.55
CA TYR A 893 8.98 -33.46 -0.42
C TYR A 893 9.33 -34.07 -1.76
N GLY A 894 8.75 -33.46 -2.79
CA GLY A 894 9.54 -33.16 -3.95
C GLY A 894 10.66 -32.23 -3.55
N LYS A 895 10.32 -31.03 -3.06
CA LYS A 895 11.25 -29.89 -3.16
C LYS A 895 11.68 -29.63 -4.65
N ASN A 896 11.09 -30.39 -5.61
CA ASN A 896 11.40 -30.69 -7.04
C ASN A 896 10.17 -30.45 -7.95
N VAL A 897 10.29 -29.80 -9.12
CA VAL A 897 9.43 -28.60 -9.35
C VAL A 897 9.15 -28.25 -10.90
N SER A 898 8.46 -27.13 -11.31
CA SER A 898 7.98 -26.80 -12.73
C SER A 898 7.99 -25.31 -13.42
N VAL A 899 6.90 -24.48 -13.61
CA VAL A 899 6.51 -23.21 -14.46
C VAL A 899 6.69 -23.37 -15.95
N LEU A 900 5.78 -22.96 -16.88
CA LEU A 900 4.33 -22.57 -16.92
C LEU A 900 3.79 -21.10 -17.03
N PHE A 901 4.30 -20.16 -17.81
CA PHE A 901 4.85 -20.09 -19.17
C PHE A 901 3.79 -20.02 -20.33
N GLY A 902 2.55 -19.38 -20.23
CA GLY A 902 1.05 -19.44 -20.59
C GLY A 902 0.38 -19.18 -22.02
N GLU A 903 -0.74 -19.82 -22.52
CA GLU A 903 -1.04 -19.95 -24.02
C GLU A 903 -2.00 -19.02 -24.81
N GLY A 904 -3.29 -18.92 -24.48
CA GLY A 904 -4.23 -18.06 -25.22
C GLY A 904 -5.43 -18.78 -25.86
N ASN A 905 -5.83 -19.95 -25.32
CA ASN A 905 -6.71 -20.87 -26.06
C ASN A 905 -7.35 -22.06 -25.30
N GLY A 906 -6.75 -22.53 -24.20
CA GLY A 906 -6.97 -23.86 -23.62
C GLY A 906 -5.80 -24.65 -23.00
N THR A 907 -4.51 -24.49 -23.37
CA THR A 907 -3.50 -25.61 -23.19
C THR A 907 -2.08 -25.27 -22.68
N PHE A 908 -1.21 -26.28 -22.38
CA PHE A 908 0.10 -26.22 -21.64
C PHE A 908 1.27 -27.27 -21.99
N GLN A 909 2.63 -26.99 -21.83
CA GLN A 909 3.90 -27.84 -22.09
C GLN A 909 4.79 -28.39 -20.89
N SER A 910 6.15 -28.29 -20.81
CA SER A 910 7.22 -29.11 -20.10
C SER A 910 7.51 -29.07 -18.52
N HIS A 911 8.75 -28.75 -17.96
CA HIS A 911 9.08 -28.70 -16.47
C HIS A 911 10.42 -28.04 -15.86
N THR A 912 10.47 -26.78 -15.34
CA THR A 912 11.67 -26.10 -14.67
C THR A 912 11.79 -26.18 -13.10
N MET A 913 12.68 -25.45 -12.35
CA MET A 913 12.62 -25.17 -10.86
C MET A 913 13.78 -24.38 -10.14
N TYR A 914 13.52 -23.85 -8.91
CA TYR A 914 14.39 -23.02 -8.03
C TYR A 914 14.25 -23.33 -6.50
N LYS A 915 14.60 -22.41 -5.56
CA LYS A 915 15.65 -22.73 -4.55
C LYS A 915 15.49 -22.51 -2.99
N THR A 916 14.37 -22.25 -2.31
CA THR A 916 14.42 -21.65 -0.92
C THR A 916 14.59 -22.58 0.32
N GLY A 917 13.55 -23.27 0.88
CA GLY A 917 13.60 -24.27 1.97
C GLY A 917 12.42 -24.53 2.99
N PRO A 918 12.49 -25.62 3.78
CA PRO A 918 11.76 -25.85 5.03
C PRO A 918 10.27 -25.50 5.07
N ASN A 919 9.57 -25.97 4.04
CA ASN A 919 8.30 -26.71 4.14
C ASN A 919 6.96 -26.07 3.73
N PRO A 920 6.80 -25.07 2.86
CA PRO A 920 5.58 -24.23 2.81
C PRO A 920 4.02 -24.66 2.68
N TYR A 921 3.12 -23.66 2.57
CA TYR A 921 1.66 -23.49 2.15
C TYR A 921 1.75 -22.02 1.59
N SER A 922 0.93 -21.54 0.66
CA SER A 922 0.87 -20.16 0.05
C SER A 922 2.05 -19.37 -0.44
N ILE A 923 1.69 -18.43 -1.32
CA ILE A 923 2.47 -17.40 -1.98
C ILE A 923 1.64 -16.09 -2.19
N ILE A 924 2.13 -14.86 -2.51
CA ILE A 924 1.47 -13.89 -3.47
C ILE A 924 2.43 -13.32 -4.56
N SER A 925 2.09 -12.34 -5.40
CA SER A 925 3.08 -11.37 -5.92
C SER A 925 2.52 -9.92 -6.06
N ILE A 926 3.22 -8.90 -6.63
CA ILE A 926 2.75 -7.56 -7.14
C ILE A 926 3.83 -6.44 -7.32
N ASP A 927 4.89 -6.31 -6.47
CA ASP A 927 6.09 -5.39 -6.46
C ASP A 927 6.72 -5.37 -5.01
N PHE A 928 8.06 -5.50 -4.75
CA PHE A 928 8.77 -5.36 -3.40
C PHE A 928 9.81 -4.28 -3.43
N ASN A 929 10.09 -3.65 -4.57
CA ASN A 929 11.01 -2.56 -4.49
C ASN A 929 10.84 -1.45 -5.53
N ASN A 930 9.86 -1.48 -6.40
CA ASN A 930 9.36 -0.43 -7.29
C ASN A 930 10.29 0.02 -8.44
N ASP A 931 10.79 -0.95 -9.21
CA ASP A 931 11.38 -0.79 -10.55
C ASP A 931 10.51 -1.43 -11.66
N HIS A 932 9.27 -1.75 -11.27
CA HIS A 932 8.08 -2.01 -12.10
C HIS A 932 8.06 -3.41 -12.69
N TYR A 933 8.34 -4.30 -11.76
CA TYR A 933 9.21 -5.45 -11.77
C TYR A 933 8.76 -6.19 -10.49
N MET A 934 8.64 -7.50 -10.54
CA MET A 934 7.82 -8.26 -9.60
C MET A 934 8.44 -9.67 -9.50
N ASP A 935 8.13 -10.51 -8.52
CA ASP A 935 9.13 -11.47 -8.00
C ASP A 935 8.43 -12.29 -6.90
N LEU A 936 8.89 -13.50 -6.53
CA LEU A 936 8.03 -14.42 -5.76
C LEU A 936 8.15 -14.46 -4.29
N VAL A 937 7.07 -15.04 -3.76
CA VAL A 937 6.73 -14.93 -2.37
C VAL A 937 5.94 -16.09 -1.77
N THR A 938 6.48 -17.12 -1.07
CA THR A 938 5.84 -18.32 -0.45
C THR A 938 6.39 -18.75 0.95
N ALA A 939 5.83 -19.77 1.67
CA ALA A 939 6.15 -19.93 3.11
C ALA A 939 5.80 -21.08 4.05
N ASN A 940 6.39 -21.09 5.23
CA ASN A 940 6.60 -22.26 6.06
C ASN A 940 6.09 -22.14 7.56
N GLN A 941 5.61 -23.26 8.14
CA GLN A 941 5.45 -23.91 9.49
C GLN A 941 6.59 -24.87 10.07
N GLY A 942 7.85 -24.91 9.61
CA GLY A 942 9.03 -25.54 10.25
C GLY A 942 9.99 -24.68 11.11
N GLU A 943 11.16 -24.30 10.59
CA GLU A 943 12.25 -23.59 11.32
C GLU A 943 11.95 -22.16 11.73
N ASN A 944 10.98 -21.61 11.03
CA ASN A 944 10.54 -20.25 10.99
C ASN A 944 11.37 -19.30 10.18
N THR A 945 10.86 -18.95 8.98
CA THR A 945 11.49 -18.12 7.95
C THR A 945 10.65 -17.55 6.78
N VAL A 946 10.04 -16.31 6.82
CA VAL A 946 9.87 -15.29 5.70
C VAL A 946 10.98 -15.52 4.63
N SER A 947 10.77 -15.40 3.31
CA SER A 947 11.59 -16.23 2.37
C SER A 947 11.86 -15.83 0.88
N VAL A 948 11.63 -14.58 0.42
CA VAL A 948 12.01 -13.86 -0.87
C VAL A 948 12.30 -14.52 -2.22
N LEU A 949 12.00 -13.86 -3.37
CA LEU A 949 12.62 -14.18 -4.68
C LEU A 949 12.56 -13.08 -5.81
N TYR A 950 13.63 -12.32 -6.08
CA TYR A 950 13.75 -11.07 -6.95
C TYR A 950 14.32 -11.15 -8.41
N GLY A 951 13.62 -10.82 -9.51
CA GLY A 951 13.89 -11.14 -10.94
C GLY A 951 14.43 -10.10 -11.98
N ASN A 952 14.33 -10.37 -13.29
CA ASN A 952 15.43 -10.13 -14.27
C ASN A 952 15.18 -9.37 -15.59
N GLN A 953 13.94 -8.97 -15.88
CA GLN A 953 13.35 -8.79 -17.21
C GLN A 953 13.70 -9.89 -18.25
N ASN A 954 13.66 -11.21 -17.91
CA ASN A 954 13.88 -12.29 -18.92
C ASN A 954 13.47 -13.78 -18.67
N GLY A 955 12.68 -14.18 -17.67
CA GLY A 955 12.49 -15.62 -17.42
C GLY A 955 13.69 -16.36 -16.78
N THR A 956 14.30 -15.90 -15.67
CA THR A 956 15.28 -16.67 -14.81
C THR A 956 15.19 -16.41 -13.29
N PHE A 957 16.13 -16.95 -12.44
CA PHE A 957 16.14 -16.92 -10.93
C PHE A 957 17.55 -17.20 -10.16
N GLN A 958 18.11 -16.46 -9.11
CA GLN A 958 19.46 -16.72 -8.39
C GLN A 958 19.84 -16.25 -6.87
N THR A 959 20.55 -17.07 -6.00
CA THR A 959 21.27 -16.93 -4.62
C THR A 959 20.72 -17.43 -3.14
N LEU A 960 20.86 -16.85 -1.86
CA LEU A 960 20.26 -17.39 -0.49
C LEU A 960 19.83 -16.63 0.94
N MET A 961 19.10 -15.47 1.24
CA MET A 961 18.94 -14.76 2.64
C MET A 961 18.14 -15.40 3.85
N LYS A 962 17.75 -14.76 5.05
CA LYS A 962 16.58 -14.93 6.09
C LYS A 962 16.30 -13.81 7.22
N PHE A 963 15.32 -13.86 8.20
CA PHE A 963 14.91 -12.99 9.41
C PHE A 963 14.14 -13.76 10.54
N LYS A 964 13.39 -13.21 11.56
CA LYS A 964 12.31 -13.88 12.42
C LYS A 964 11.08 -13.06 12.98
N VAL A 965 9.93 -13.74 13.30
CA VAL A 965 8.92 -13.60 14.41
C VAL A 965 8.15 -14.87 14.97
N GLY A 966 7.13 -15.57 14.39
CA GLY A 966 6.31 -16.67 15.03
C GLY A 966 6.12 -18.14 14.46
N THR A 967 5.53 -19.14 15.15
CA THR A 967 5.12 -20.55 14.73
C THR A 967 3.97 -20.90 13.67
N GLY A 968 3.88 -20.22 12.54
CA GLY A 968 3.53 -20.72 11.18
C GLY A 968 2.13 -21.06 10.60
N PRO A 969 1.94 -20.89 9.25
CA PRO A 969 1.20 -19.82 8.44
C PRO A 969 -0.24 -20.15 7.78
N THR A 970 -0.84 -19.38 6.80
CA THR A 970 -2.04 -19.82 5.92
C THR A 970 -2.44 -19.20 4.48
N THR A 971 -2.76 -17.92 4.27
CA THR A 971 -3.19 -17.15 3.07
C THR A 971 -2.65 -15.72 3.15
N LEU A 972 -2.98 -14.79 2.24
CA LEU A 972 -2.34 -13.48 2.12
C LEU A 972 -3.16 -12.43 1.39
N LEU A 973 -2.70 -11.18 1.53
CA LEU A 973 -2.30 -10.35 0.40
C LEU A 973 -1.35 -9.19 0.77
N SER A 974 -1.76 -7.92 0.65
CA SER A 974 -0.89 -6.86 0.12
C SER A 974 -1.53 -5.45 0.11
N GLY A 975 -0.83 -4.33 0.38
CA GLY A 975 -1.41 -2.96 0.28
C GLY A 975 -0.43 -1.77 0.29
N ASP A 976 -0.81 -0.70 0.99
CA ASP A 976 -0.06 0.48 1.41
C ASP A 976 -0.92 0.96 2.58
N PHE A 977 -0.75 0.31 3.73
CA PHE A 977 -1.75 0.42 4.78
C PHE A 977 -1.32 1.47 5.84
N ASN A 978 -0.12 2.06 5.73
CA ASN A 978 0.27 3.35 6.37
C ASN A 978 -0.27 4.54 5.59
N ARG A 979 -0.20 4.45 4.26
CA ARG A 979 -0.30 5.53 3.26
C ARG A 979 1.02 6.29 3.09
N ASP A 980 2.10 5.56 2.84
CA ASP A 980 3.45 6.06 2.54
C ASP A 980 3.77 6.20 1.04
N ASP A 981 2.79 5.93 0.15
CA ASP A 981 2.89 5.78 -1.32
C ASP A 981 3.58 4.47 -1.77
N LYS A 982 3.54 3.45 -0.91
CA LYS A 982 4.65 2.53 -0.73
C LYS A 982 4.13 1.22 -0.06
N ILE A 983 4.74 0.09 -0.41
CA ILE A 983 3.95 -1.05 -0.92
C ILE A 983 4.03 -2.25 0.09
N ASP A 984 2.94 -2.60 0.77
CA ASP A 984 2.98 -3.18 2.13
C ASP A 984 2.59 -4.65 2.29
N ILE A 985 3.14 -5.40 3.27
CA ILE A 985 2.79 -6.81 3.39
C ILE A 985 2.44 -7.47 4.73
N VAL A 986 1.88 -8.70 4.64
CA VAL A 986 0.67 -9.22 5.30
C VAL A 986 0.59 -10.80 5.64
N VAL A 987 1.54 -11.51 6.33
CA VAL A 987 2.05 -12.92 6.03
C VAL A 987 1.18 -14.22 6.09
N VAL A 988 0.05 -14.29 6.78
CA VAL A 988 -0.51 -15.50 7.48
C VAL A 988 0.42 -16.00 8.87
N ASN A 989 0.40 -16.15 10.31
CA ASN A 989 -0.43 -16.23 11.73
C ASN A 989 -1.86 -17.10 12.26
N GLN A 990 -2.49 -18.47 12.21
CA GLN A 990 -2.44 -20.15 12.29
C GLN A 990 -1.87 -21.26 13.34
N GLY A 991 -0.62 -21.38 13.91
CA GLY A 991 -0.25 -21.89 15.30
C GLY A 991 -0.11 -21.06 16.69
N ALA A 992 0.03 -19.70 16.84
CA ALA A 992 -0.07 -18.77 18.02
C ALA A 992 -0.91 -17.54 17.75
N ASN A 993 -2.01 -17.82 17.18
CA ASN A 993 -3.20 -17.05 17.18
C ASN A 993 -3.12 -15.60 16.75
N ASP A 994 -2.86 -15.25 15.47
CA ASP A 994 -2.39 -13.92 15.11
C ASP A 994 -2.68 -13.14 13.77
N ILE A 995 -2.04 -11.94 13.57
CA ILE A 995 -1.40 -11.42 12.33
C ILE A 995 0.14 -11.01 12.38
N THR A 996 0.82 -10.60 11.26
CA THR A 996 2.21 -10.02 11.04
C THR A 996 2.36 -9.23 9.71
N ILE A 997 2.96 -8.05 9.79
CA ILE A 997 3.16 -7.08 8.70
C ILE A 997 4.54 -7.22 8.00
N LEU A 998 5.11 -6.23 7.25
CA LEU A 998 6.52 -5.78 7.36
C LEU A 998 6.96 -4.55 6.51
N PHE A 999 8.10 -3.94 6.90
CA PHE A 999 8.48 -2.49 6.88
C PHE A 999 9.48 -1.99 5.81
N GLY A 1000 9.07 -1.72 4.57
CA GLY A 1000 9.89 -1.28 3.42
C GLY A 1000 10.05 0.21 3.17
N ASN A 1001 11.11 0.63 2.46
CA ASN A 1001 11.86 1.84 2.86
C ASN A 1001 12.75 2.63 1.86
N GLY A 1002 13.24 2.04 0.78
CA GLY A 1002 14.28 2.50 -0.15
C GLY A 1002 15.17 1.46 -0.89
N THR A 1003 15.52 0.29 -0.32
CA THR A 1003 16.55 -0.65 -0.87
C THR A 1003 16.60 -2.02 -0.18
N THR A 1004 16.72 -3.16 -0.91
CA THR A 1004 16.69 -4.63 -0.61
C THR A 1004 16.24 -5.12 0.80
N SER A 1005 15.60 -4.26 1.62
CA SER A 1005 16.01 -4.08 3.03
C SER A 1005 15.40 -2.83 3.85
N LEU A 1006 14.42 -3.04 4.74
CA LEU A 1006 13.68 -2.30 5.87
C LEU A 1006 14.23 -1.09 6.78
N LEU A 1007 13.58 -0.64 7.94
CA LEU A 1007 13.97 0.58 8.80
C LEU A 1007 14.03 0.72 10.45
N PHE A 1008 13.11 0.39 11.41
CA PHE A 1008 13.30 -0.04 12.93
C PHE A 1008 12.88 -1.49 13.74
N GLN A 1009 11.90 -2.53 13.87
CA GLN A 1009 10.48 -3.20 13.48
C GLN A 1009 9.37 -3.35 14.60
N GLU A 1010 7.96 -3.36 14.42
CA GLU A 1010 6.65 -3.32 15.29
C GLU A 1010 5.58 -4.51 15.36
N THR A 1011 4.50 -4.61 16.25
CA THR A 1011 3.47 -5.78 16.39
C THR A 1011 2.02 -5.77 17.14
N TYR A 1012 0.98 -6.65 16.87
CA TYR A 1012 -0.55 -6.49 17.08
C TYR A 1012 -1.40 -7.74 17.64
N ALA A 1013 -2.76 -7.85 17.98
CA ALA A 1013 -3.50 -8.98 18.78
C ALA A 1013 -4.93 -9.60 18.48
N THR A 1014 -5.48 -10.71 19.16
CA THR A 1014 -6.74 -11.56 18.78
C THR A 1014 -7.34 -12.84 19.62
N HIS A 1015 -8.14 -13.91 19.11
CA HIS A 1015 -8.96 -15.17 19.66
C HIS A 1015 -8.64 -16.80 19.85
N VAL A 1016 -8.73 -17.91 18.94
CA VAL A 1016 -7.90 -19.29 18.75
C VAL A 1016 -7.79 -20.08 17.36
N TRP A 1017 -6.63 -20.11 16.68
CA TRP A 1017 -6.03 -21.01 15.61
C TRP A 1017 -5.91 -20.47 14.15
N PRO A 1018 -6.15 -19.19 13.84
CA PRO A 1018 -6.57 -18.53 12.57
C PRO A 1018 -5.94 -18.97 11.25
N SER A 1019 -6.48 -18.62 10.10
CA SER A 1019 -6.26 -19.41 8.86
C SER A 1019 -6.36 -18.72 7.48
N ALA A 1020 -6.46 -17.38 7.32
CA ALA A 1020 -6.43 -16.75 5.99
C ALA A 1020 -6.56 -15.24 5.81
N LEU A 1021 -6.71 -14.65 4.59
CA LEU A 1021 -6.52 -13.20 4.36
C LEU A 1021 -6.98 -12.49 3.04
N ALA A 1022 -7.28 -11.16 3.06
CA ALA A 1022 -7.69 -10.24 1.95
C ALA A 1022 -7.86 -8.73 2.35
N SER A 1023 -8.04 -7.74 1.42
CA SER A 1023 -8.03 -6.24 1.62
C SER A 1023 -8.93 -5.38 0.69
N ALA A 1024 -9.41 -4.19 1.12
CA ALA A 1024 -9.80 -3.03 0.25
C ALA A 1024 -9.82 -1.68 1.02
N ASP A 1025 -10.74 -0.75 0.72
CA ASP A 1025 -11.15 0.43 1.52
C ASP A 1025 -12.59 0.18 1.97
N PHE A 1026 -12.85 0.37 3.26
CA PHE A 1026 -13.94 -0.32 3.95
C PHE A 1026 -14.92 0.59 4.71
N ASN A 1027 -14.81 1.92 4.60
CA ASN A 1027 -15.92 2.92 4.73
C ASN A 1027 -15.87 4.06 3.70
N LYS A 1028 -14.87 4.10 2.82
CA LYS A 1028 -14.52 5.22 1.93
C LYS A 1028 -13.82 6.40 2.60
N ASP A 1029 -12.98 6.13 3.57
CA ASP A 1029 -12.02 7.05 4.19
C ASP A 1029 -10.77 7.28 3.31
N ASN A 1030 -10.61 6.47 2.25
CA ASN A 1030 -9.50 6.42 1.29
C ASN A 1030 -8.19 5.87 1.88
N LYS A 1031 -8.29 4.80 2.66
CA LYS A 1031 -7.20 4.15 3.38
C LYS A 1031 -7.32 2.63 3.11
N ILE A 1032 -6.32 1.84 3.52
CA ILE A 1032 -6.26 0.42 3.12
C ILE A 1032 -6.46 -0.51 4.30
N ASP A 1033 -7.38 -1.42 4.07
CA ASP A 1033 -8.30 -1.94 5.03
C ASP A 1033 -8.35 -3.49 4.79
N LEU A 1034 -8.56 -4.38 5.78
CA LEU A 1034 -8.09 -5.79 5.71
C LEU A 1034 -9.00 -6.90 6.25
N VAL A 1035 -8.51 -8.13 6.19
CA VAL A 1035 -9.13 -9.29 6.82
C VAL A 1035 -8.20 -10.44 7.18
N VAL A 1036 -8.45 -11.23 8.28
CA VAL A 1036 -8.13 -12.71 8.37
C VAL A 1036 -9.34 -13.67 8.58
N THR A 1037 -9.31 -15.02 8.37
CA THR A 1037 -10.27 -16.02 8.94
C THR A 1037 -9.75 -17.42 9.21
N ASN A 1038 -10.53 -18.33 9.84
CA ASN A 1038 -10.26 -18.93 11.14
C ASN A 1038 -10.99 -20.28 11.61
N LYS A 1039 -10.51 -21.46 11.17
CA LYS A 1039 -11.00 -22.86 11.34
C LYS A 1039 -11.45 -23.46 12.70
N ASN A 1040 -11.05 -23.06 13.90
CA ASN A 1040 -11.19 -23.92 15.11
C ASN A 1040 -11.95 -23.29 16.27
N SER A 1041 -12.09 -21.95 16.32
CA SER A 1041 -12.91 -21.31 17.36
C SER A 1041 -14.34 -21.05 17.00
N GLY A 1042 -14.66 -20.03 16.19
CA GLY A 1042 -13.93 -19.40 15.10
C GLY A 1042 -14.88 -18.35 14.62
N ASP A 1043 -14.61 -17.09 14.86
CA ASP A 1043 -15.60 -16.06 14.64
C ASP A 1043 -15.13 -15.17 13.54
N MET A 1044 -15.27 -13.86 13.67
CA MET A 1044 -14.26 -13.04 13.13
C MET A 1044 -13.75 -11.86 14.04
N THR A 1045 -12.77 -11.06 13.63
CA THR A 1045 -12.07 -10.03 14.42
C THR A 1045 -11.65 -8.79 13.55
N ILE A 1046 -12.51 -7.75 13.43
CA ILE A 1046 -12.32 -6.57 12.52
C ILE A 1046 -11.43 -5.46 13.12
N PHE A 1047 -10.28 -5.16 12.53
CA PHE A 1047 -9.48 -3.95 12.78
C PHE A 1047 -9.87 -2.97 11.72
N LEU A 1048 -9.83 -1.67 11.96
CA LEU A 1048 -9.91 -0.64 10.93
C LEU A 1048 -8.46 0.14 10.89
N ASN A 1049 -7.68 1.04 10.13
CA ASN A 1049 -7.50 1.90 8.85
C ASN A 1049 -7.77 3.44 8.84
N ALA A 1050 -7.54 4.27 9.86
CA ALA A 1050 -7.77 5.72 9.80
C ALA A 1050 -6.65 6.68 9.28
N CYS A 1051 -5.48 6.29 8.76
CA CYS A 1051 -4.30 7.17 8.70
C CYS A 1051 -4.42 8.63 8.20
N LEU A 1052 -3.59 9.52 8.79
CA LEU A 1052 -3.77 11.00 8.87
C LEU A 1052 -3.65 11.83 7.58
#